data_AF-Q7SF75-F1
#
_entry.id   AF-Q7SF75-F1
#
_cell.length_a   1.000
_cell.length_b   1.000
_cell.length_c   1.000
_cell.angle_alpha   90.00
_cell.angle_beta   90.00
_cell.angle_gamma   90.00
#
_symmetry.space_group_name_H-M   'P 1'
#
loop_
_entity.id
_entity.type
_entity.pdbx_description
1 polymer ?
#
loop_
_entity_poly.entity_id
_entity_poly.type
_entity_poly.pdbx_seq_one_letter_code
_entity_poly.pdbx_strand_id
1 'polypeptide(L)'
;MISRIREVPLPLPMQADDASSASFTGGAVLDMPGVTRRRRSVNSSTAPDPAAAHKAGVQARGSADDSRYHHGLSRLESSLDYSTEAGNPNISKSRSEEKEARKRQTDAGADIPSSPGSPPSPRAAVFTRFRSTGPSAVSKSQAKREWSQSCRGVLTSLIRVLSSSVVFLAVVFVLRALLPDSALHYSSFLSRQSTLTPLTTKATFSPPALSQQAHQPQPPAVCEIHPPFPTPAPVSSPLTMALETQTKTVVGQFDYSDEDVNKGVVEFLRQMAEGLEKDGASMSQIPTYVTAVPNGTEKGLYMAVDLGGTNFRVCSIQLNGDTTFRLTYTKVAIPRELMVAKTAEELFAFLAKQVEIFLRTHHGEHFEAHIRRRMTMSSPEGFKDENVFRLGFTFSFPVQQLGINKGTLIRWTKGFDIPDAVGKDVCALLQTEIDKLHLPVKVAALVNDTVGTLMARSYSSPGKSGAILGAIFGTGTNGAYVEKLSNIKKPLAGEYDKSTGEMVINTEWGSFDNQLKVLPNTPWDVQLDLATPNPGIQMYEKRVSGMYLGEILRLTVIDLLKNPDVALFKDDNSSYNDWKSTTNIAEHSPIYKQWGLDTSVLSVAAADSTPELSILRQELEANLHIYAPSLEDAQAFKAIAGAIGRRAARLSAVAIAAIVLQTGKLNDPEQDEPIDIGVDGSLVEHYPYFRDMIYEALRVIKGIGEEGAKRIRIGIAKDGSGVGAALIALVAARMEKSTSTADFISDLRLNAKKTDLTAVPEDSELAAGE
;
A
#
# COMPACT_ATOMS: atom_id res chain seq x y z
N MET A 1 46.27 -30.10 6.04
CA MET A 1 45.78 -29.30 7.19
C MET A 1 44.26 -29.57 7.23
N ILE A 2 43.65 -30.25 8.22
CA ILE A 2 43.80 -30.20 9.69
C ILE A 2 43.56 -28.78 10.19
N SER A 3 42.57 -28.44 11.04
CA SER A 3 41.35 -29.12 11.56
C SER A 3 40.45 -28.02 12.19
N ARG A 4 39.16 -28.14 12.55
CA ARG A 4 38.41 -29.13 13.36
C ARG A 4 36.90 -28.93 13.14
N ILE A 5 36.11 -29.97 13.37
CA ILE A 5 34.66 -29.86 13.61
C ILE A 5 34.42 -29.78 15.13
N ARG A 6 33.36 -29.08 15.56
CA ARG A 6 32.79 -29.19 16.91
C ARG A 6 31.26 -29.18 16.82
N GLU A 7 30.65 -30.23 17.35
CA GLU A 7 29.21 -30.35 17.56
C GLU A 7 28.83 -29.73 18.92
N VAL A 8 27.57 -29.29 19.06
CA VAL A 8 26.95 -28.92 20.35
C VAL A 8 25.51 -29.48 20.34
N PRO A 9 25.06 -30.19 21.40
CA PRO A 9 23.83 -30.99 21.35
C PRO A 9 22.56 -30.24 21.78
N LEU A 10 21.41 -30.78 21.39
CA LEU A 10 20.07 -30.37 21.83
C LEU A 10 19.77 -30.83 23.27
N PRO A 11 19.11 -30.01 24.11
CA PRO A 11 18.54 -30.45 25.38
C PRO A 11 17.14 -31.06 25.22
N LEU A 12 16.81 -32.05 26.05
CA LEU A 12 15.45 -32.58 26.25
C LEU A 12 14.80 -31.90 27.48
N PRO A 13 13.46 -31.84 27.56
CA PRO A 13 12.75 -31.20 28.66
C PRO A 13 12.69 -32.08 29.92
N MET A 14 12.60 -31.42 31.09
CA MET A 14 12.17 -32.05 32.35
C MET A 14 10.99 -31.29 32.96
N GLN A 15 10.25 -31.97 33.82
CA GLN A 15 9.00 -31.51 34.43
C GLN A 15 9.21 -31.01 35.86
N ALA A 16 8.19 -30.30 36.37
CA ALA A 16 7.53 -30.54 37.67
C ALA A 16 7.43 -29.35 38.66
N ASP A 17 6.28 -29.34 39.34
CA ASP A 17 5.96 -28.87 40.69
C ASP A 17 6.03 -27.37 41.07
N ASP A 18 4.85 -26.72 41.00
CA ASP A 18 4.00 -26.26 42.13
C ASP A 18 4.55 -25.52 43.38
N ALA A 19 3.59 -24.91 44.09
CA ALA A 19 3.61 -24.51 45.53
C ALA A 19 4.20 -23.14 45.96
N SER A 20 3.38 -22.09 45.76
CA SER A 20 2.86 -21.21 46.84
C SER A 20 3.79 -20.54 47.89
N SER A 21 3.76 -19.19 47.88
CA SER A 21 3.63 -18.28 49.05
C SER A 21 4.58 -18.35 50.26
N ALA A 22 5.23 -17.21 50.55
CA ALA A 22 5.13 -16.52 51.86
C ALA A 22 5.68 -15.07 51.77
N SER A 23 5.29 -14.22 52.73
CA SER A 23 5.79 -12.85 52.92
C SER A 23 6.60 -12.72 54.22
N PHE A 24 7.41 -11.66 54.33
CA PHE A 24 7.89 -10.87 55.51
C PHE A 24 9.18 -10.12 55.07
N THR A 25 9.35 -8.78 55.08
CA THR A 25 9.25 -7.70 56.09
C THR A 25 10.45 -7.57 57.07
N GLY A 26 11.07 -6.38 57.08
CA GLY A 26 12.16 -5.96 58.00
C GLY A 26 13.60 -6.26 57.50
N GLY A 27 14.64 -5.46 57.83
CA GLY A 27 14.70 -4.19 58.56
C GLY A 27 16.15 -3.78 58.94
N ALA A 28 16.36 -2.53 59.39
CA ALA A 28 17.63 -1.87 59.75
C ALA A 28 18.62 -1.57 58.58
N VAL A 29 19.36 -0.45 58.45
CA VAL A 29 19.85 0.66 59.32
C VAL A 29 21.24 0.41 59.96
N LEU A 30 22.05 1.49 60.07
CA LEU A 30 23.46 1.64 60.54
C LEU A 30 24.53 1.59 59.42
N ASP A 31 25.59 2.41 59.40
CA ASP A 31 25.80 3.76 60.00
C ASP A 31 26.96 4.52 59.29
N MET A 32 27.14 5.82 59.57
CA MET A 32 28.24 6.70 59.11
C MET A 32 29.31 6.89 60.21
N PRO A 33 30.62 6.98 59.88
CA PRO A 33 31.27 8.29 59.71
C PRO A 33 32.48 8.31 58.74
N GLY A 34 33.07 9.46 58.32
CA GLY A 34 32.66 10.86 58.50
C GLY A 34 33.81 11.88 58.33
N VAL A 35 33.45 13.17 58.20
CA VAL A 35 34.25 14.38 58.53
C VAL A 35 35.62 14.62 57.85
N THR A 36 35.68 15.63 56.96
CA THR A 36 36.50 16.85 57.22
C THR A 36 36.08 18.04 56.36
N ARG A 37 36.53 19.26 56.73
CA ARG A 37 35.98 20.54 56.28
C ARG A 37 37.09 21.60 56.15
N ARG A 38 37.17 22.34 55.04
CA ARG A 38 37.91 23.61 54.97
C ARG A 38 37.15 24.68 54.19
N ARG A 39 37.06 25.88 54.79
CA ARG A 39 36.62 27.13 54.15
C ARG A 39 37.83 27.86 53.57
N ARG A 40 37.61 28.62 52.49
CA ARG A 40 38.05 30.03 52.42
C ARG A 40 37.10 30.80 51.50
N SER A 41 36.98 32.09 51.77
CA SER A 41 36.16 33.08 51.07
C SER A 41 36.99 34.34 50.85
N VAL A 42 36.58 35.21 49.92
CA VAL A 42 36.65 36.70 49.94
C VAL A 42 36.49 37.24 48.52
N ASN A 43 35.46 38.08 48.31
CA ASN A 43 35.33 39.33 47.52
C ASN A 43 35.93 39.45 46.09
N SER A 44 35.44 40.31 45.17
CA SER A 44 34.18 41.08 45.02
C SER A 44 34.21 41.86 43.68
N SER A 45 33.05 42.34 43.20
CA SER A 45 32.86 43.36 42.12
C SER A 45 33.35 42.96 40.71
N THR A 46 32.89 43.52 39.58
CA THR A 46 31.91 44.61 39.31
C THR A 46 31.25 44.39 37.93
N ALA A 47 30.05 44.92 37.69
CA ALA A 47 29.46 45.14 36.35
C ALA A 47 29.67 46.62 35.92
N PRO A 48 29.46 47.01 34.63
CA PRO A 48 28.09 47.34 34.18
C PRO A 48 27.77 47.06 32.68
N ASP A 49 26.51 47.29 32.30
CA ASP A 49 26.02 47.44 30.92
C ASP A 49 26.62 48.65 30.17
N PRO A 50 26.36 48.76 28.85
CA PRO A 50 25.57 49.92 28.40
C PRO A 50 24.42 49.58 27.43
N ALA A 51 23.42 50.46 27.35
CA ALA A 51 22.17 50.26 26.60
C ALA A 51 21.99 51.16 25.35
N ALA A 52 21.14 50.68 24.44
CA ALA A 52 20.35 51.29 23.35
C ALA A 52 20.50 52.80 22.96
N ALA A 53 20.44 53.08 21.64
CA ALA A 53 19.79 54.31 21.08
C ALA A 53 19.45 54.30 19.55
N HIS A 54 18.15 54.23 19.23
CA HIS A 54 17.38 55.09 18.29
C HIS A 54 17.53 55.18 16.73
N LYS A 55 16.34 55.44 16.13
CA LYS A 55 15.97 55.96 14.77
C LYS A 55 16.05 54.96 13.60
N ALA A 56 15.03 54.66 12.78
CA ALA A 56 13.69 55.20 12.41
C ALA A 56 13.61 56.24 11.26
N GLY A 57 12.83 55.95 10.21
CA GLY A 57 12.27 56.98 9.30
C GLY A 57 11.86 56.60 7.85
N VAL A 58 10.58 56.86 7.51
CA VAL A 58 10.05 57.36 6.21
C VAL A 58 9.68 56.37 5.07
N GLN A 59 8.65 56.77 4.29
CA GLN A 59 7.85 56.01 3.31
C GLN A 59 8.06 56.50 1.86
N ALA A 60 7.79 55.65 0.85
CA ALA A 60 7.14 55.93 -0.46
C ALA A 60 7.03 54.61 -1.26
N ARG A 61 5.96 54.19 -1.99
CA ARG A 61 4.96 54.79 -2.92
C ARG A 61 5.38 54.83 -4.40
N GLY A 62 4.58 54.18 -5.25
CA GLY A 62 4.60 54.21 -6.74
C GLY A 62 4.99 52.85 -7.37
N SER A 63 4.31 52.15 -8.29
CA SER A 63 3.17 52.35 -9.24
C SER A 63 3.56 52.58 -10.72
N ALA A 64 2.71 52.07 -11.65
CA ALA A 64 2.90 51.90 -13.11
C ALA A 64 3.87 50.74 -13.46
N ASP A 65 3.56 49.78 -14.33
CA ASP A 65 3.07 49.81 -15.74
C ASP A 65 4.14 50.27 -16.74
N ASP A 66 4.55 49.38 -17.65
CA ASP A 66 4.11 49.42 -19.06
C ASP A 66 4.36 48.04 -19.74
N SER A 67 4.32 47.98 -21.08
CA SER A 67 3.73 46.84 -21.80
C SER A 67 4.54 46.23 -22.97
N ARG A 68 3.89 45.22 -23.58
CA ARG A 68 4.26 44.31 -24.67
C ARG A 68 4.93 44.97 -25.90
N TYR A 69 5.83 44.24 -26.58
CA TYR A 69 5.99 44.06 -28.05
C TYR A 69 7.22 43.12 -28.22
N HIS A 70 7.43 42.18 -29.14
CA HIS A 70 6.71 41.35 -30.12
C HIS A 70 7.81 40.50 -30.84
N HIS A 71 7.46 39.49 -31.66
CA HIS A 71 8.30 38.71 -32.62
C HIS A 71 9.80 39.09 -32.82
N GLY A 72 10.79 38.19 -32.82
CA GLY A 72 10.84 36.85 -33.43
C GLY A 72 12.13 36.65 -34.29
N LEU A 73 12.19 35.55 -35.05
CA LEU A 73 13.16 35.19 -36.12
C LEU A 73 14.57 34.61 -35.79
N SER A 74 14.79 33.43 -36.39
CA SER A 74 16.01 32.87 -37.02
C SER A 74 17.33 32.72 -36.26
N ARG A 75 17.69 31.43 -36.05
CA ARG A 75 18.90 30.76 -36.59
C ARG A 75 20.05 31.65 -37.07
N LEU A 76 21.25 31.40 -36.52
CA LEU A 76 22.52 31.49 -37.24
C LEU A 76 23.49 30.42 -36.74
N GLU A 77 24.49 30.09 -37.55
CA GLU A 77 25.44 29.00 -37.33
C GLU A 77 26.69 29.47 -36.57
N SER A 78 27.37 28.55 -35.90
CA SER A 78 28.82 28.68 -35.67
C SER A 78 29.45 27.31 -35.49
N SER A 79 30.28 26.92 -36.46
CA SER A 79 31.30 25.88 -36.31
C SER A 79 32.59 26.52 -35.76
N LEU A 80 33.34 25.77 -34.95
CA LEU A 80 34.74 26.09 -34.63
C LEU A 80 35.48 24.79 -34.26
N ASP A 81 36.50 24.46 -35.04
CA ASP A 81 37.45 23.38 -34.78
C ASP A 81 38.58 23.82 -33.82
N TYR A 82 39.51 22.88 -33.54
CA TYR A 82 40.75 22.88 -32.72
C TYR A 82 40.65 22.00 -31.46
N SER A 83 41.55 21.04 -31.22
CA SER A 83 42.63 20.53 -32.09
C SER A 83 43.11 19.12 -31.71
N THR A 84 43.95 18.53 -32.54
CA THR A 84 44.44 17.14 -32.45
C THR A 84 45.73 16.96 -31.65
N GLU A 85 45.84 15.82 -30.94
CA GLU A 85 47.04 14.98 -30.81
C GLU A 85 46.57 13.58 -30.34
N ALA A 86 47.20 12.42 -30.57
CA ALA A 86 48.09 11.87 -31.60
C ALA A 86 48.60 10.53 -30.99
N GLY A 87 48.16 9.37 -31.49
CA GLY A 87 48.58 8.06 -30.96
C GLY A 87 48.05 6.92 -31.82
N ASN A 88 48.95 6.14 -32.43
CA ASN A 88 48.64 5.24 -33.56
C ASN A 88 48.89 3.73 -33.20
N PRO A 89 48.83 2.73 -34.10
CA PRO A 89 47.78 1.70 -34.00
C PRO A 89 48.28 0.24 -34.02
N ASN A 90 47.37 -0.74 -33.98
CA ASN A 90 47.29 -1.94 -34.86
C ASN A 90 46.14 -2.90 -34.40
N ILE A 91 45.24 -3.38 -35.28
CA ILE A 91 45.31 -4.59 -36.17
C ILE A 91 45.35 -5.90 -35.34
N SER A 92 44.55 -6.97 -35.56
CA SER A 92 43.84 -7.47 -36.78
C SER A 92 42.47 -8.15 -36.53
N LYS A 93 41.75 -8.48 -37.62
CA LYS A 93 40.53 -9.34 -37.67
C LYS A 93 40.86 -10.82 -37.96
N SER A 94 40.19 -11.79 -37.31
CA SER A 94 39.78 -13.14 -37.81
C SER A 94 39.30 -14.02 -36.62
N ARG A 95 38.18 -14.77 -36.58
CA ARG A 95 37.45 -15.68 -37.50
C ARG A 95 37.83 -17.18 -37.27
N SER A 96 36.85 -18.09 -37.43
CA SER A 96 36.89 -19.56 -37.21
C SER A 96 37.05 -19.98 -35.72
N GLU A 97 36.38 -20.98 -35.12
CA GLU A 97 35.78 -22.30 -35.49
C GLU A 97 36.60 -23.49 -34.93
N GLU A 98 35.97 -24.67 -34.93
CA GLU A 98 36.36 -25.94 -34.27
C GLU A 98 36.32 -25.93 -32.72
N LYS A 99 35.80 -26.93 -32.00
CA LYS A 99 35.64 -28.40 -32.11
C LYS A 99 36.87 -29.27 -31.76
N GLU A 100 36.85 -29.68 -30.49
CA GLU A 100 36.72 -31.09 -30.09
C GLU A 100 37.97 -32.03 -30.08
N ALA A 101 38.15 -32.64 -28.90
CA ALA A 101 38.87 -33.89 -28.61
C ALA A 101 40.40 -34.01 -28.87
N ARG A 102 41.12 -34.28 -27.77
CA ARG A 102 41.97 -35.49 -27.70
C ARG A 102 41.98 -36.14 -26.31
N LYS A 103 42.21 -37.45 -26.29
CA LYS A 103 42.04 -38.37 -25.17
C LYS A 103 43.08 -39.49 -25.26
N ARG A 104 43.75 -39.82 -24.14
CA ARG A 104 44.47 -41.08 -23.79
C ARG A 104 45.15 -40.85 -22.41
N GLN A 105 45.54 -41.87 -21.63
CA GLN A 105 45.80 -43.28 -21.99
C GLN A 105 45.45 -44.24 -20.82
N THR A 106 44.77 -45.36 -21.16
CA THR A 106 44.93 -46.77 -20.67
C THR A 106 45.07 -47.10 -19.17
N ASP A 107 44.58 -48.23 -18.62
CA ASP A 107 43.64 -49.34 -19.00
C ASP A 107 43.43 -50.18 -17.70
N ALA A 108 42.65 -51.26 -17.54
CA ALA A 108 41.85 -52.14 -18.43
C ALA A 108 40.49 -52.43 -17.72
N GLY A 109 39.77 -53.59 -17.77
CA GLY A 109 39.87 -54.86 -18.51
C GLY A 109 39.16 -56.01 -17.76
N ALA A 110 38.23 -56.74 -18.42
CA ALA A 110 37.44 -57.89 -17.91
C ALA A 110 36.48 -57.63 -16.71
N ASP A 111 35.35 -58.31 -16.51
CA ASP A 111 34.51 -59.18 -17.38
C ASP A 111 33.06 -59.24 -16.82
N ILE A 112 32.09 -59.71 -17.62
CA ILE A 112 30.70 -60.05 -17.20
C ILE A 112 30.25 -61.31 -17.95
N PRO A 113 29.60 -62.29 -17.29
CA PRO A 113 28.34 -62.79 -17.87
C PRO A 113 27.24 -63.28 -16.88
N SER A 114 25.98 -63.02 -17.29
CA SER A 114 24.78 -63.89 -17.20
C SER A 114 24.04 -64.22 -15.88
N SER A 115 22.70 -64.25 -16.04
CA SER A 115 21.58 -64.72 -15.18
C SER A 115 21.49 -66.28 -15.13
N PRO A 116 20.38 -66.96 -14.68
CA PRO A 116 19.09 -66.52 -14.06
C PRO A 116 18.59 -67.39 -12.86
N GLY A 117 17.40 -67.09 -12.31
CA GLY A 117 16.47 -68.14 -11.80
C GLY A 117 15.85 -67.99 -10.39
N SER A 118 14.54 -68.23 -10.31
CA SER A 118 13.73 -68.62 -9.12
C SER A 118 13.21 -70.07 -9.35
N PRO A 119 12.49 -70.80 -8.45
CA PRO A 119 11.90 -70.50 -7.12
C PRO A 119 12.31 -71.60 -6.08
N PRO A 120 11.50 -72.14 -5.13
CA PRO A 120 10.28 -71.71 -4.40
C PRO A 120 10.43 -71.75 -2.85
N SER A 121 9.33 -71.71 -2.09
CA SER A 121 9.29 -71.81 -0.62
C SER A 121 8.89 -73.21 -0.09
N PRO A 122 9.13 -73.48 1.21
CA PRO A 122 8.13 -74.17 2.03
C PRO A 122 7.95 -73.60 3.47
N ARG A 123 6.94 -74.08 4.20
CA ARG A 123 6.54 -73.66 5.57
C ARG A 123 6.91 -74.69 6.66
N ALA A 124 7.35 -74.21 7.81
CA ALA A 124 7.18 -74.80 9.16
C ALA A 124 7.53 -73.72 10.22
N ALA A 125 7.01 -73.68 11.46
CA ALA A 125 5.99 -74.46 12.18
C ALA A 125 5.11 -73.52 13.05
N VAL A 126 4.17 -74.05 13.85
CA VAL A 126 3.13 -73.26 14.58
C VAL A 126 2.87 -73.82 16.00
N PHE A 127 2.33 -72.97 16.90
CA PHE A 127 1.83 -73.25 18.28
C PHE A 127 2.91 -73.49 19.37
N THR A 128 2.74 -73.15 20.66
CA THR A 128 1.66 -72.51 21.49
C THR A 128 2.34 -71.89 22.75
N ARG A 129 1.82 -70.94 23.57
CA ARG A 129 0.61 -70.07 23.65
C ARG A 129 1.06 -68.76 24.38
N PHE A 130 0.38 -67.97 25.26
CA PHE A 130 -0.95 -67.91 25.90
C PHE A 130 -1.38 -66.43 26.07
N ARG A 131 -2.69 -66.16 26.09
CA ARG A 131 -3.45 -64.89 26.26
C ARG A 131 -2.75 -63.61 26.79
N SER A 132 -3.09 -62.49 26.13
CA SER A 132 -3.86 -61.39 26.77
C SER A 132 -4.98 -60.91 25.81
N THR A 133 -5.99 -60.19 26.31
CA THR A 133 -7.22 -59.81 25.56
C THR A 133 -7.30 -58.31 25.30
N GLY A 134 -7.68 -57.91 24.09
CA GLY A 134 -7.77 -56.49 23.69
C GLY A 134 -9.12 -55.80 23.96
N PRO A 135 -9.20 -54.45 23.83
CA PRO A 135 -10.44 -53.68 23.98
C PRO A 135 -11.35 -53.75 22.74
N SER A 136 -12.62 -53.37 22.90
CA SER A 136 -13.70 -53.59 21.92
C SER A 136 -14.04 -52.36 21.06
N ALA A 137 -14.71 -52.62 19.92
CA ALA A 137 -15.08 -51.61 18.91
C ALA A 137 -16.29 -50.72 19.29
N VAL A 138 -16.42 -50.31 20.56
CA VAL A 138 -17.61 -49.63 21.08
C VAL A 138 -17.49 -48.09 21.05
N SER A 139 -16.33 -47.54 21.43
CA SER A 139 -16.17 -46.08 21.69
C SER A 139 -16.49 -45.18 20.50
N LYS A 140 -16.11 -45.58 19.27
CA LYS A 140 -16.38 -44.79 18.05
C LYS A 140 -17.87 -44.72 17.67
N SER A 141 -18.74 -45.56 18.24
CA SER A 141 -20.19 -45.52 17.98
C SER A 141 -20.95 -44.64 18.98
N GLN A 142 -20.52 -44.58 20.24
CA GLN A 142 -21.11 -43.69 21.26
C GLN A 142 -20.80 -42.22 20.97
N ALA A 143 -19.52 -41.87 20.77
CA ALA A 143 -19.12 -40.49 20.48
C ALA A 143 -19.88 -39.91 19.25
N LYS A 144 -20.13 -40.74 18.23
CA LYS A 144 -20.88 -40.33 17.03
C LYS A 144 -22.39 -40.19 17.26
N ARG A 145 -22.96 -40.85 18.29
CA ARG A 145 -24.35 -40.68 18.73
C ARG A 145 -24.51 -39.44 19.62
N GLU A 146 -23.61 -39.25 20.58
CA GLU A 146 -23.61 -38.11 21.51
C GLU A 146 -23.42 -36.78 20.77
N TRP A 147 -22.45 -36.68 19.86
CA TRP A 147 -22.26 -35.50 19.00
C TRP A 147 -23.50 -35.23 18.13
N SER A 148 -24.12 -36.29 17.59
CA SER A 148 -25.34 -36.20 16.78
C SER A 148 -26.61 -35.85 17.58
N GLN A 149 -26.64 -36.10 18.89
CA GLN A 149 -27.69 -35.63 19.80
C GLN A 149 -27.46 -34.16 20.17
N SER A 150 -26.22 -33.76 20.48
CA SER A 150 -25.87 -32.37 20.77
C SER A 150 -26.18 -31.44 19.59
N CYS A 151 -25.74 -31.78 18.37
CA CYS A 151 -26.08 -31.01 17.17
C CYS A 151 -27.60 -30.91 16.93
N ARG A 152 -28.39 -31.92 17.30
CA ARG A 152 -29.86 -31.86 17.20
C ARG A 152 -30.50 -30.98 18.27
N GLY A 153 -29.95 -30.93 19.49
CA GLY A 153 -30.33 -29.96 20.53
C GLY A 153 -30.07 -28.51 20.11
N VAL A 154 -28.90 -28.24 19.53
CA VAL A 154 -28.56 -26.91 18.98
C VAL A 154 -29.46 -26.54 17.81
N LEU A 155 -29.65 -27.43 16.84
CA LEU A 155 -30.50 -27.18 15.67
C LEU A 155 -31.97 -26.96 16.03
N THR A 156 -32.53 -27.74 16.96
CA THR A 156 -33.92 -27.53 17.43
C THR A 156 -34.08 -26.25 18.24
N SER A 157 -33.04 -25.81 18.94
CA SER A 157 -33.04 -24.50 19.63
C SER A 157 -33.00 -23.34 18.64
N LEU A 158 -32.14 -23.42 17.60
CA LEU A 158 -32.10 -22.46 16.50
C LEU A 158 -33.43 -22.37 15.73
N ILE A 159 -34.03 -23.51 15.39
CA ILE A 159 -35.35 -23.56 14.72
C ILE A 159 -36.43 -22.92 15.62
N ARG A 160 -36.41 -23.17 16.93
CA ARG A 160 -37.34 -22.50 17.87
C ARG A 160 -37.15 -20.99 17.87
N VAL A 161 -35.92 -20.48 18.03
CA VAL A 161 -35.63 -19.04 18.00
C VAL A 161 -36.09 -18.41 16.70
N LEU A 162 -35.72 -19.00 15.54
CA LEU A 162 -36.15 -18.52 14.22
C LEU A 162 -37.67 -18.52 14.06
N SER A 163 -38.36 -19.58 14.51
CA SER A 163 -39.83 -19.63 14.46
C SER A 163 -40.49 -18.55 15.31
N SER A 164 -39.95 -18.27 16.52
CA SER A 164 -40.42 -17.16 17.35
C SER A 164 -40.18 -15.79 16.68
N SER A 165 -39.04 -15.59 16.02
CA SER A 165 -38.75 -14.36 15.27
C SER A 165 -39.70 -14.17 14.07
N VAL A 166 -40.02 -15.24 13.34
CA VAL A 166 -40.98 -15.19 12.22
C VAL A 166 -42.40 -14.90 12.72
N VAL A 167 -42.83 -15.53 13.82
CA VAL A 167 -44.14 -15.22 14.44
C VAL A 167 -44.19 -13.78 14.94
N PHE A 168 -43.12 -13.27 15.57
CA PHE A 168 -43.04 -11.88 16.01
C PHE A 168 -43.12 -10.90 14.83
N LEU A 169 -42.39 -11.15 13.74
CA LEU A 169 -42.47 -10.33 12.52
C LEU A 169 -43.84 -10.38 11.86
N ALA A 170 -44.51 -11.54 11.83
CA ALA A 170 -45.87 -11.66 11.33
C ALA A 170 -46.88 -10.88 12.19
N VAL A 171 -46.77 -10.94 13.52
CA VAL A 171 -47.58 -10.15 14.45
C VAL A 171 -47.35 -8.65 14.26
N VAL A 172 -46.09 -8.21 14.10
CA VAL A 172 -45.75 -6.80 13.81
C VAL A 172 -46.34 -6.34 12.47
N PHE A 173 -46.30 -7.17 11.42
CA PHE A 173 -46.92 -6.85 10.13
C PHE A 173 -48.45 -6.76 10.22
N VAL A 174 -49.10 -7.66 10.95
CA VAL A 174 -50.56 -7.64 11.17
C VAL A 174 -50.97 -6.42 11.99
N LEU A 175 -50.23 -6.05 13.04
CA LEU A 175 -50.46 -4.80 13.79
C LEU A 175 -50.28 -3.56 12.91
N ARG A 176 -49.28 -3.52 12.02
CA ARG A 176 -49.09 -2.42 11.06
C ARG A 176 -50.21 -2.32 10.01
N ALA A 177 -50.81 -3.44 9.63
CA ALA A 177 -51.93 -3.47 8.70
C ALA A 177 -53.27 -3.08 9.37
N LEU A 178 -53.41 -3.32 10.68
CA LEU A 178 -54.63 -3.01 11.45
C LEU A 178 -54.63 -1.61 12.08
N LEU A 179 -53.47 -0.96 12.23
CA LEU A 179 -53.32 0.40 12.77
C LEU A 179 -52.43 1.27 11.87
N PRO A 180 -52.96 1.83 10.77
CA PRO A 180 -52.17 2.65 9.83
C PRO A 180 -51.65 3.96 10.44
N ASP A 181 -52.50 4.65 11.21
CA ASP A 181 -52.21 5.98 11.78
C ASP A 181 -51.90 5.90 13.28
N SER A 182 -50.64 5.60 13.61
CA SER A 182 -50.12 5.64 15.00
C SER A 182 -48.61 5.88 15.04
N ALA A 183 -48.20 7.14 14.81
CA ALA A 183 -46.81 7.56 14.81
C ALA A 183 -46.22 7.72 16.24
N LEU A 184 -45.74 6.62 16.82
CA LEU A 184 -44.97 6.65 18.08
C LEU A 184 -43.50 7.01 17.80
N HIS A 185 -43.15 8.29 17.99
CA HIS A 185 -41.77 8.77 17.91
C HIS A 185 -40.93 8.33 19.12
N TYR A 186 -39.86 7.55 18.86
CA TYR A 186 -38.78 7.27 19.82
C TYR A 186 -37.41 7.64 19.21
N SER A 187 -37.13 8.94 19.13
CA SER A 187 -35.84 9.46 18.65
C SER A 187 -35.59 10.91 19.09
N SER A 188 -35.24 11.12 20.36
CA SER A 188 -35.01 12.47 20.93
C SER A 188 -33.85 12.53 21.94
N PHE A 189 -32.78 11.78 21.70
CA PHE A 189 -31.48 11.98 22.35
C PHE A 189 -30.35 12.03 21.29
N LEU A 190 -29.36 12.88 21.55
CA LEU A 190 -28.08 13.00 20.81
C LEU A 190 -28.16 13.39 19.32
N SER A 191 -28.67 14.59 19.04
CA SER A 191 -27.98 15.51 18.11
C SER A 191 -28.44 16.97 18.28
N ARG A 192 -27.51 17.83 18.68
CA ARG A 192 -27.61 19.29 18.55
C ARG A 192 -26.23 19.84 18.18
N GLN A 193 -26.09 20.29 16.94
CA GLN A 193 -25.19 21.40 16.61
C GLN A 193 -25.88 22.27 15.56
N SER A 194 -25.50 23.54 15.52
CA SER A 194 -26.39 24.61 15.08
C SER A 194 -25.69 25.63 14.20
N THR A 195 -26.20 25.83 12.99
CA THR A 195 -25.91 26.99 12.15
C THR A 195 -27.15 27.36 11.37
N LEU A 196 -27.66 28.59 11.55
CA LEU A 196 -28.33 29.35 10.49
C LEU A 196 -28.42 30.83 10.89
N THR A 197 -28.12 31.69 9.93
CA THR A 197 -28.20 33.16 9.97
C THR A 197 -29.16 33.62 8.87
N PRO A 198 -29.48 34.92 8.76
CA PRO A 198 -30.05 35.80 9.78
C PRO A 198 -31.34 36.47 9.24
N LEU A 199 -32.01 37.34 10.01
CA LEU A 199 -32.63 38.56 9.46
C LEU A 199 -33.00 39.56 10.58
N THR A 200 -33.30 40.80 10.17
CA THR A 200 -33.27 42.00 11.02
C THR A 200 -34.64 42.59 11.33
N THR A 201 -34.79 43.20 12.52
CA THR A 201 -35.52 44.46 12.70
C THR A 201 -35.00 45.26 13.90
N LYS A 202 -35.24 46.58 13.91
CA LYS A 202 -34.76 47.51 14.95
C LYS A 202 -35.88 47.87 15.93
N ALA A 203 -35.54 48.01 17.22
CA ALA A 203 -36.21 48.95 18.13
C ALA A 203 -35.26 49.32 19.29
N THR A 204 -35.17 50.60 19.63
CA THR A 204 -34.38 51.13 20.75
C THR A 204 -35.26 52.00 21.64
N PHE A 205 -35.27 51.78 22.96
CA PHE A 205 -35.62 52.82 23.95
C PHE A 205 -35.01 52.48 25.32
N SER A 206 -34.67 53.50 26.10
CA SER A 206 -34.02 53.38 27.42
C SER A 206 -34.92 53.91 28.55
N PRO A 207 -34.95 53.30 29.74
CA PRO A 207 -35.57 53.86 30.94
C PRO A 207 -34.57 54.70 31.79
N PRO A 208 -35.05 55.58 32.68
CA PRO A 208 -34.21 56.54 33.43
C PRO A 208 -33.76 56.04 34.81
N ALA A 209 -32.86 56.80 35.46
CA ALA A 209 -32.39 56.56 36.82
C ALA A 209 -33.18 57.36 37.88
N LEU A 210 -33.24 56.82 39.11
CA LEU A 210 -33.53 57.57 40.34
C LEU A 210 -32.95 56.82 41.57
N SER A 211 -32.75 57.53 42.68
CA SER A 211 -31.98 57.08 43.85
C SER A 211 -32.84 56.88 45.10
N GLN A 212 -32.40 56.01 46.02
CA GLN A 212 -32.70 56.12 47.45
C GLN A 212 -31.67 55.36 48.31
N GLN A 213 -31.45 55.81 49.56
CA GLN A 213 -30.59 55.19 50.56
C GLN A 213 -31.43 54.68 51.75
N ALA A 214 -31.03 53.57 52.36
CA ALA A 214 -31.50 53.11 53.69
C ALA A 214 -30.40 52.25 54.36
N HIS A 215 -30.45 52.09 55.69
CA HIS A 215 -29.36 51.51 56.48
C HIS A 215 -29.39 49.98 56.68
N GLN A 216 -28.17 49.41 56.63
CA GLN A 216 -27.59 48.22 57.31
C GLN A 216 -28.44 47.34 58.25
N PRO A 217 -28.14 46.02 58.29
CA PRO A 217 -27.20 45.51 59.32
C PRO A 217 -26.03 44.64 58.77
N GLN A 218 -25.10 44.23 59.65
CA GLN A 218 -23.87 43.49 59.30
C GLN A 218 -24.03 41.94 59.25
N PRO A 219 -23.25 41.23 58.42
CA PRO A 219 -23.01 39.78 58.51
C PRO A 219 -21.81 39.43 59.44
N PRO A 220 -21.67 38.17 59.89
CA PRO A 220 -20.64 37.74 60.85
C PRO A 220 -19.24 37.53 60.23
N ALA A 221 -18.24 37.36 61.10
CA ALA A 221 -16.83 37.22 60.73
C ALA A 221 -16.51 35.96 59.90
N VAL A 222 -15.58 36.13 58.95
CA VAL A 222 -15.02 35.05 58.11
C VAL A 222 -13.58 34.79 58.55
N CYS A 223 -13.19 33.53 58.68
CA CYS A 223 -11.79 33.17 58.92
C CYS A 223 -10.97 33.32 57.63
N GLU A 224 -9.89 34.09 57.67
CA GLU A 224 -8.95 34.17 56.55
C GLU A 224 -8.19 32.85 56.40
N ILE A 225 -8.34 32.20 55.25
CA ILE A 225 -7.45 31.12 54.81
C ILE A 225 -6.35 31.79 54.00
N HIS A 226 -5.10 31.72 54.48
CA HIS A 226 -3.95 32.20 53.71
C HIS A 226 -3.88 31.47 52.35
N PRO A 227 -3.62 32.19 51.23
CA PRO A 227 -3.42 31.54 49.95
C PRO A 227 -2.20 30.60 50.01
N PRO A 228 -2.22 29.47 49.29
CA PRO A 228 -1.04 28.62 49.19
C PRO A 228 0.12 29.41 48.56
N PHE A 229 1.35 29.13 49.01
CA PHE A 229 2.54 29.69 48.40
C PHE A 229 2.54 29.42 46.89
N PRO A 230 2.93 30.40 46.05
CA PRO A 230 3.12 30.14 44.62
C PRO A 230 4.24 29.11 44.47
N THR A 231 3.87 27.89 44.08
CA THR A 231 4.84 26.88 43.67
C THR A 231 5.60 27.42 42.46
N PRO A 232 6.94 27.54 42.52
CA PRO A 232 7.71 27.81 41.32
C PRO A 232 7.46 26.67 40.33
N ALA A 233 7.45 26.98 39.03
CA ALA A 233 7.36 25.95 38.00
C ALA A 233 8.47 24.90 38.22
N PRO A 234 8.16 23.60 38.07
CA PRO A 234 9.14 22.54 38.31
C PRO A 234 10.34 22.76 37.38
N VAL A 235 11.53 22.89 37.96
CA VAL A 235 12.77 23.03 37.20
C VAL A 235 13.06 21.67 36.56
N SER A 236 12.88 21.60 35.24
CA SER A 236 13.19 20.42 34.43
C SER A 236 14.58 19.87 34.76
N SER A 237 14.71 18.55 34.89
CA SER A 237 15.98 17.94 35.25
C SER A 237 17.01 18.12 34.13
N PRO A 238 18.33 18.14 34.42
CA PRO A 238 19.36 18.24 33.37
C PRO A 238 19.24 17.14 32.30
N LEU A 239 18.85 15.92 32.71
CA LEU A 239 18.63 14.79 31.81
C LEU A 239 17.36 14.97 30.96
N THR A 240 16.29 15.53 31.53
CA THR A 240 15.06 15.88 30.82
C THR A 240 15.33 16.96 29.76
N MET A 241 16.09 18.00 30.11
CA MET A 241 16.52 19.04 29.17
C MET A 241 17.42 18.46 28.05
N ALA A 242 18.27 17.49 28.36
CA ALA A 242 19.10 16.79 27.37
C ALA A 242 18.24 15.93 26.41
N LEU A 243 17.26 15.18 26.93
CA LEU A 243 16.31 14.42 26.11
C LEU A 243 15.51 15.34 25.17
N GLU A 244 14.96 16.45 25.67
CA GLU A 244 14.20 17.40 24.85
C GLU A 244 15.09 18.04 23.75
N THR A 245 16.32 18.41 24.10
CA THR A 245 17.29 19.00 23.16
C THR A 245 17.73 18.01 22.09
N GLN A 246 18.04 16.77 22.46
CA GLN A 246 18.41 15.73 21.51
C GLN A 246 17.22 15.33 20.62
N THR A 247 16.02 15.25 21.18
CA THR A 247 14.77 15.00 20.43
C THR A 247 14.59 16.06 19.34
N LYS A 248 14.76 17.35 19.66
CA LYS A 248 14.71 18.44 18.67
C LYS A 248 15.77 18.28 17.56
N THR A 249 16.99 17.87 17.93
CA THR A 249 18.09 17.60 16.97
C THR A 249 17.81 16.38 16.06
N VAL A 250 17.16 15.35 16.57
CA VAL A 250 16.73 14.18 15.78
C VAL A 250 15.56 14.53 14.86
N VAL A 251 14.53 15.20 15.39
CA VAL A 251 13.38 15.68 14.61
C VAL A 251 13.83 16.59 13.46
N GLY A 252 14.81 17.47 13.68
CA GLY A 252 15.39 18.32 12.65
C GLY A 252 16.10 17.56 11.51
N GLN A 253 16.62 16.35 11.76
CA GLN A 253 17.20 15.50 10.70
C GLN A 253 16.13 14.79 9.85
N PHE A 254 14.89 14.72 10.33
CA PHE A 254 13.75 14.19 9.58
C PHE A 254 12.93 15.27 8.86
N ASP A 255 13.23 16.56 9.05
CA ASP A 255 12.58 17.59 8.25
C ASP A 255 12.94 17.44 6.76
N TYR A 256 11.99 17.81 5.91
CA TYR A 256 12.13 17.79 4.46
C TYR A 256 11.54 19.09 3.96
N SER A 257 12.38 20.13 3.93
CA SER A 257 11.96 21.54 3.84
C SER A 257 11.16 21.84 2.58
N ASP A 258 10.44 22.96 2.55
CA ASP A 258 9.66 23.35 1.36
C ASP A 258 10.55 23.48 0.12
N GLU A 259 11.80 23.90 0.29
CA GLU A 259 12.78 23.99 -0.79
C GLU A 259 13.27 22.60 -1.24
N ASP A 260 13.37 21.62 -0.34
CA ASP A 260 13.74 20.24 -0.68
C ASP A 260 12.60 19.45 -1.33
N VAL A 261 11.35 19.67 -0.90
CA VAL A 261 10.15 19.19 -1.61
C VAL A 261 10.17 19.70 -3.06
N ASN A 262 10.50 20.99 -3.26
CA ASN A 262 10.61 21.58 -4.59
C ASN A 262 11.75 20.98 -5.44
N LYS A 263 12.95 20.75 -4.86
CA LYS A 263 14.04 20.01 -5.54
C LYS A 263 13.60 18.59 -5.92
N GLY A 264 12.88 17.92 -5.02
CA GLY A 264 12.27 16.62 -5.24
C GLY A 264 11.40 16.60 -6.48
N VAL A 265 10.46 17.54 -6.62
CA VAL A 265 9.55 17.63 -7.78
C VAL A 265 10.31 17.82 -9.10
N VAL A 266 11.35 18.67 -9.11
CA VAL A 266 12.17 18.92 -10.31
C VAL A 266 12.93 17.66 -10.73
N GLU A 267 13.55 16.93 -9.79
CA GLU A 267 14.27 15.69 -10.11
C GLU A 267 13.31 14.53 -10.45
N PHE A 268 12.12 14.48 -9.84
CA PHE A 268 11.09 13.48 -10.14
C PHE A 268 10.57 13.66 -11.58
N LEU A 269 10.24 14.90 -11.98
CA LEU A 269 9.90 15.23 -13.37
C LEU A 269 11.04 14.83 -14.34
N ARG A 270 12.30 15.07 -13.96
CA ARG A 270 13.47 14.70 -14.77
C ARG A 270 13.60 13.18 -14.95
N GLN A 271 13.40 12.40 -13.89
CA GLN A 271 13.47 10.93 -13.95
C GLN A 271 12.23 10.31 -14.60
N MET A 272 11.06 10.93 -14.51
CA MET A 272 9.89 10.57 -15.31
C MET A 272 10.17 10.73 -16.81
N ALA A 273 10.66 11.89 -17.25
CA ALA A 273 11.01 12.12 -18.65
C ALA A 273 12.06 11.12 -19.16
N GLU A 274 13.13 10.89 -18.39
CA GLU A 274 14.17 9.92 -18.72
C GLU A 274 13.62 8.48 -18.88
N GLY A 275 12.65 8.08 -18.05
CA GLY A 275 12.00 6.76 -18.15
C GLY A 275 10.99 6.63 -19.30
N LEU A 276 10.44 7.74 -19.81
CA LEU A 276 9.61 7.76 -21.03
C LEU A 276 10.46 7.74 -22.31
N GLU A 277 11.71 8.22 -22.23
CA GLU A 277 12.65 8.24 -23.36
C GLU A 277 13.30 6.89 -23.65
N LYS A 278 13.68 6.12 -22.62
CA LYS A 278 14.43 4.87 -22.75
C LYS A 278 14.09 3.86 -21.64
N ASP A 279 14.39 2.59 -21.89
CA ASP A 279 14.43 1.56 -20.86
C ASP A 279 15.72 1.63 -20.03
N GLY A 280 15.69 1.10 -18.80
CA GLY A 280 16.85 1.08 -17.90
C GLY A 280 17.16 2.41 -17.20
N ALA A 281 16.27 3.40 -17.28
CA ALA A 281 16.29 4.59 -16.42
C ALA A 281 15.99 4.23 -14.94
N SER A 282 16.27 5.15 -14.00
CA SER A 282 15.97 4.94 -12.57
C SER A 282 14.49 4.63 -12.33
N MET A 283 13.58 5.44 -12.89
CA MET A 283 12.14 5.17 -12.90
C MET A 283 11.75 4.41 -14.16
N SER A 284 11.06 3.27 -14.02
CA SER A 284 10.83 2.38 -15.17
C SER A 284 9.75 2.85 -16.14
N GLN A 285 8.76 3.64 -15.71
CA GLN A 285 7.69 4.20 -16.58
C GLN A 285 7.10 3.14 -17.53
N ILE A 286 6.64 2.02 -16.99
CA ILE A 286 6.24 0.82 -17.73
C ILE A 286 4.93 1.10 -18.51
N PRO A 287 4.92 0.93 -19.85
CA PRO A 287 3.71 1.01 -20.66
C PRO A 287 2.75 -0.13 -20.34
N THR A 288 1.50 0.20 -19.99
CA THR A 288 0.50 -0.81 -19.55
C THR A 288 -0.39 -1.32 -20.68
N TYR A 289 -0.32 -0.69 -21.86
CA TYR A 289 -1.19 -0.95 -23.02
C TYR A 289 -2.69 -0.69 -22.76
N VAL A 290 -3.04 -0.10 -21.60
CA VAL A 290 -4.37 0.43 -21.30
C VAL A 290 -4.47 1.85 -21.84
N THR A 291 -5.23 2.04 -22.92
CA THR A 291 -5.29 3.32 -23.67
C THR A 291 -6.59 4.10 -23.50
N ALA A 292 -7.49 3.62 -22.65
CA ALA A 292 -8.73 4.30 -22.26
C ALA A 292 -9.01 4.12 -20.77
N VAL A 293 -9.58 5.15 -20.14
CA VAL A 293 -9.92 5.20 -18.71
C VAL A 293 -11.46 5.31 -18.58
N PRO A 294 -12.12 4.59 -17.65
CA PRO A 294 -13.58 4.58 -17.53
C PRO A 294 -14.14 5.91 -17.03
N ASN A 295 -15.36 6.23 -17.43
CA ASN A 295 -16.07 7.49 -17.14
C ASN A 295 -17.36 7.29 -16.34
N GLY A 296 -17.57 6.09 -15.78
CA GLY A 296 -18.74 5.79 -14.95
C GLY A 296 -19.95 5.29 -15.74
N THR A 297 -19.93 5.33 -17.08
CA THR A 297 -21.02 4.83 -17.94
C THR A 297 -20.89 3.35 -18.30
N GLU A 298 -19.76 2.72 -17.96
CA GLU A 298 -19.47 1.30 -18.19
C GLU A 298 -20.52 0.36 -17.60
N LYS A 299 -20.96 -0.65 -18.37
CA LYS A 299 -21.95 -1.66 -17.95
C LYS A 299 -21.48 -3.07 -18.25
N GLY A 300 -21.96 -4.03 -17.47
CA GLY A 300 -21.75 -5.47 -17.67
C GLY A 300 -21.14 -6.17 -16.47
N LEU A 301 -21.02 -7.49 -16.59
CA LEU A 301 -20.48 -8.38 -15.56
C LEU A 301 -19.09 -8.87 -15.99
N TYR A 302 -18.08 -8.51 -15.20
CA TYR A 302 -16.67 -8.83 -15.47
C TYR A 302 -16.06 -9.55 -14.27
N MET A 303 -15.02 -10.34 -14.50
CA MET A 303 -14.28 -11.00 -13.43
C MET A 303 -12.95 -10.29 -13.17
N ALA A 304 -12.45 -10.44 -11.95
CA ALA A 304 -11.07 -10.15 -11.63
C ALA A 304 -10.51 -11.19 -10.66
N VAL A 305 -9.19 -11.34 -10.68
CA VAL A 305 -8.45 -12.13 -9.69
C VAL A 305 -7.21 -11.38 -9.25
N ASP A 306 -6.83 -11.58 -7.99
CA ASP A 306 -5.83 -10.79 -7.28
C ASP A 306 -4.91 -11.72 -6.49
N LEU A 307 -3.64 -11.80 -6.94
CA LEU A 307 -2.59 -12.63 -6.34
C LEU A 307 -1.76 -11.84 -5.33
N GLY A 308 -2.29 -11.70 -4.12
CA GLY A 308 -1.60 -11.09 -2.99
C GLY A 308 -0.52 -12.00 -2.37
N GLY A 309 0.36 -11.41 -1.55
CA GLY A 309 1.50 -12.10 -0.91
C GLY A 309 1.18 -13.17 0.14
N THR A 310 -0.09 -13.57 0.30
CA THR A 310 -0.55 -14.54 1.33
C THR A 310 -1.95 -15.09 1.02
N ASN A 311 -2.75 -14.35 0.24
CA ASN A 311 -4.11 -14.71 -0.11
C ASN A 311 -4.33 -14.49 -1.60
N PHE A 312 -5.00 -15.44 -2.24
CA PHE A 312 -5.60 -15.26 -3.55
C PHE A 312 -7.05 -14.82 -3.38
N ARG A 313 -7.54 -13.96 -4.28
CA ARG A 313 -8.93 -13.50 -4.29
C ARG A 313 -9.49 -13.60 -5.70
N VAL A 314 -10.71 -14.14 -5.79
CA VAL A 314 -11.52 -14.17 -7.01
C VAL A 314 -12.73 -13.29 -6.79
N CYS A 315 -13.09 -12.47 -7.78
CA CYS A 315 -14.28 -11.64 -7.72
C CYS A 315 -14.98 -11.47 -9.06
N SER A 316 -16.25 -11.08 -8.99
CA SER A 316 -17.07 -10.67 -10.11
C SER A 316 -17.72 -9.32 -9.80
N ILE A 317 -17.61 -8.39 -10.74
CA ILE A 317 -18.05 -7.01 -10.62
C ILE A 317 -19.15 -6.79 -11.64
N GLN A 318 -20.36 -6.47 -11.16
CA GLN A 318 -21.44 -5.95 -11.99
C GLN A 318 -21.36 -4.43 -12.00
N LEU A 319 -21.00 -3.86 -13.14
CA LEU A 319 -21.03 -2.42 -13.39
C LEU A 319 -22.45 -2.02 -13.81
N ASN A 320 -23.01 -0.99 -13.18
CA ASN A 320 -24.37 -0.51 -13.43
C ASN A 320 -24.40 0.65 -14.47
N GLY A 321 -23.27 1.32 -14.70
CA GLY A 321 -23.09 2.46 -15.62
C GLY A 321 -23.80 3.73 -15.17
N ASP A 322 -23.72 3.98 -13.87
CA ASP A 322 -24.21 5.14 -13.12
C ASP A 322 -23.17 5.55 -12.04
N THR A 323 -21.88 5.25 -12.28
CA THR A 323 -20.75 5.24 -11.32
C THR A 323 -20.80 4.16 -10.21
N THR A 324 -21.90 3.42 -10.05
CA THR A 324 -22.04 2.39 -9.00
C THR A 324 -21.76 0.97 -9.54
N PHE A 325 -21.41 0.05 -8.63
CA PHE A 325 -21.17 -1.35 -8.95
C PHE A 325 -21.62 -2.29 -7.82
N ARG A 326 -21.79 -3.58 -8.12
CA ARG A 326 -21.91 -4.64 -7.12
C ARG A 326 -20.71 -5.58 -7.22
N LEU A 327 -20.03 -5.78 -6.10
CA LEU A 327 -18.86 -6.66 -5.97
C LEU A 327 -19.25 -7.92 -5.20
N THR A 328 -19.03 -9.09 -5.81
CA THR A 328 -19.04 -10.39 -5.13
C THR A 328 -17.63 -10.95 -5.16
N TYR A 329 -17.09 -11.43 -4.04
CA TYR A 329 -15.73 -11.96 -3.97
C TYR A 329 -15.61 -13.18 -3.05
N THR A 330 -14.51 -13.91 -3.19
CA THR A 330 -14.08 -14.96 -2.25
C THR A 330 -12.56 -14.90 -2.13
N LYS A 331 -12.06 -14.99 -0.90
CA LYS A 331 -10.63 -14.85 -0.55
C LYS A 331 -10.17 -16.12 0.13
N VAL A 332 -9.03 -16.67 -0.31
CA VAL A 332 -8.49 -17.96 0.13
C VAL A 332 -7.00 -17.79 0.43
N ALA A 333 -6.52 -18.32 1.55
CA ALA A 333 -5.10 -18.32 1.87
C ALA A 333 -4.33 -19.19 0.87
N ILE A 334 -3.14 -18.73 0.45
CA ILE A 334 -2.26 -19.48 -0.45
C ILE A 334 -1.44 -20.46 0.42
N PRO A 335 -1.47 -21.78 0.14
CA PRO A 335 -0.59 -22.74 0.80
C PRO A 335 0.88 -22.36 0.59
N ARG A 336 1.69 -22.37 1.64
CA ARG A 336 3.09 -21.89 1.58
C ARG A 336 3.94 -22.73 0.64
N GLU A 337 3.65 -24.03 0.57
CA GLU A 337 4.23 -24.99 -0.37
C GLU A 337 4.02 -24.58 -1.83
N LEU A 338 2.91 -23.91 -2.17
CA LEU A 338 2.66 -23.40 -3.53
C LEU A 338 3.36 -22.07 -3.81
N MET A 339 3.81 -21.33 -2.78
CA MET A 339 4.61 -20.12 -2.96
C MET A 339 6.07 -20.45 -3.33
N VAL A 340 6.55 -21.64 -2.96
CA VAL A 340 7.90 -22.15 -3.24
C VAL A 340 7.89 -23.45 -4.06
N ALA A 341 6.87 -23.60 -4.91
CA ALA A 341 6.70 -24.76 -5.79
C ALA A 341 7.84 -24.84 -6.83
N LYS A 342 8.13 -26.06 -7.32
CA LYS A 342 9.18 -26.26 -8.33
C LYS A 342 8.72 -25.83 -9.72
N THR A 343 7.42 -25.89 -9.98
CA THR A 343 6.80 -25.59 -11.27
C THR A 343 5.76 -24.50 -11.14
N ALA A 344 5.53 -23.72 -12.20
CA ALA A 344 4.42 -22.78 -12.23
C ALA A 344 3.05 -23.48 -12.16
N GLU A 345 2.93 -24.66 -12.78
CA GLU A 345 1.69 -25.43 -12.89
C GLU A 345 1.00 -25.65 -11.54
N GLU A 346 1.74 -26.01 -10.49
CA GLU A 346 1.21 -26.25 -9.14
C GLU A 346 0.45 -25.03 -8.58
N LEU A 347 1.02 -23.83 -8.71
CA LEU A 347 0.39 -22.58 -8.26
C LEU A 347 -0.80 -22.22 -9.17
N PHE A 348 -0.57 -22.15 -10.47
CA PHE A 348 -1.59 -21.66 -11.42
C PHE A 348 -2.81 -22.60 -11.51
N ALA A 349 -2.63 -23.91 -11.33
CA ALA A 349 -3.72 -24.87 -11.25
C ALA A 349 -4.57 -24.65 -9.98
N PHE A 350 -3.95 -24.32 -8.85
CA PHE A 350 -4.67 -23.90 -7.64
C PHE A 350 -5.47 -22.60 -7.88
N LEU A 351 -4.89 -21.60 -8.57
CA LEU A 351 -5.61 -20.36 -8.91
C LEU A 351 -6.85 -20.64 -9.79
N ALA A 352 -6.68 -21.38 -10.88
CA ALA A 352 -7.77 -21.77 -11.77
C ALA A 352 -8.84 -22.61 -11.04
N LYS A 353 -8.44 -23.44 -10.07
CA LYS A 353 -9.39 -24.20 -9.24
C LYS A 353 -10.24 -23.32 -8.33
N GLN A 354 -9.68 -22.24 -7.77
CA GLN A 354 -10.48 -21.26 -7.02
C GLN A 354 -11.45 -20.50 -7.94
N VAL A 355 -11.07 -20.23 -9.20
CA VAL A 355 -11.97 -19.63 -10.21
C VAL A 355 -13.14 -20.57 -10.52
N GLU A 356 -12.90 -21.88 -10.70
CA GLU A 356 -13.99 -22.86 -10.86
C GLU A 356 -14.95 -22.87 -9.66
N ILE A 357 -14.41 -22.92 -8.44
CA ILE A 357 -15.21 -22.93 -7.20
C ILE A 357 -16.08 -21.67 -7.12
N PHE A 358 -15.48 -20.49 -7.35
CA PHE A 358 -16.18 -19.22 -7.34
C PHE A 358 -17.32 -19.17 -8.38
N LEU A 359 -17.06 -19.63 -9.61
CA LEU A 359 -18.07 -19.70 -10.66
C LEU A 359 -19.23 -20.62 -10.29
N ARG A 360 -18.96 -21.80 -9.73
CA ARG A 360 -20.01 -22.74 -9.29
C ARG A 360 -20.85 -22.18 -8.14
N THR A 361 -20.24 -21.44 -7.21
CA THR A 361 -20.94 -20.87 -6.05
C THR A 361 -21.77 -19.63 -6.40
N HIS A 362 -21.24 -18.71 -7.21
CA HIS A 362 -21.85 -17.38 -7.42
C HIS A 362 -22.46 -17.17 -8.81
N HIS A 363 -22.10 -17.99 -9.79
CA HIS A 363 -22.52 -17.88 -11.21
C HIS A 363 -23.01 -19.22 -11.78
N GLY A 364 -23.56 -20.08 -10.91
CA GLY A 364 -23.88 -21.48 -11.21
C GLY A 364 -24.75 -21.66 -12.46
N GLU A 365 -25.79 -20.84 -12.65
CA GLU A 365 -26.66 -20.90 -13.83
C GLU A 365 -25.90 -20.64 -15.15
N HIS A 366 -25.00 -19.65 -15.16
CA HIS A 366 -24.19 -19.33 -16.34
C HIS A 366 -23.13 -20.41 -16.61
N PHE A 367 -22.51 -20.93 -15.54
CA PHE A 367 -21.60 -22.07 -15.61
C PHE A 367 -22.29 -23.32 -16.18
N GLU A 368 -23.48 -23.67 -15.68
CA GLU A 368 -24.27 -24.77 -16.21
C GLU A 368 -24.75 -24.54 -17.65
N ALA A 369 -25.15 -23.32 -18.01
CA ALA A 369 -25.56 -22.99 -19.38
C ALA A 369 -24.40 -23.19 -20.37
N HIS A 370 -23.17 -22.80 -20.00
CA HIS A 370 -21.96 -23.11 -20.76
C HIS A 370 -21.71 -24.62 -20.90
N ILE A 371 -21.72 -25.37 -19.79
CA ILE A 371 -21.52 -26.82 -19.81
C ILE A 371 -22.58 -27.53 -20.66
N ARG A 372 -23.86 -27.15 -20.53
CA ARG A 372 -24.96 -27.66 -21.36
C ARG A 372 -24.71 -27.40 -22.84
N ARG A 373 -24.37 -26.16 -23.22
CA ARG A 373 -24.08 -25.78 -24.63
C ARG A 373 -22.89 -26.54 -25.22
N ARG A 374 -21.83 -26.77 -24.42
CA ARG A 374 -20.68 -27.59 -24.86
C ARG A 374 -21.07 -29.04 -25.15
N MET A 375 -22.04 -29.60 -24.43
CA MET A 375 -22.55 -30.96 -24.70
C MET A 375 -23.54 -31.02 -25.88
N THR A 376 -24.20 -29.91 -26.24
CA THR A 376 -25.12 -29.83 -27.38
C THR A 376 -24.43 -29.29 -28.64
N MET A 377 -23.42 -29.99 -29.15
CA MET A 377 -22.69 -29.61 -30.38
C MET A 377 -23.55 -29.75 -31.64
N SER A 378 -24.47 -28.81 -31.85
CA SER A 378 -25.34 -28.75 -33.05
C SER A 378 -25.80 -27.34 -33.43
N SER A 379 -25.31 -26.28 -32.76
CA SER A 379 -25.51 -24.90 -33.23
C SER A 379 -24.47 -24.55 -34.30
N PRO A 380 -24.86 -24.08 -35.50
CA PRO A 380 -23.91 -23.62 -36.52
C PRO A 380 -23.13 -22.36 -36.12
N GLU A 381 -23.58 -21.61 -35.11
CA GLU A 381 -23.06 -20.28 -34.78
C GLU A 381 -21.76 -20.27 -33.96
N GLY A 382 -21.25 -21.43 -33.58
CA GLY A 382 -20.00 -21.55 -32.80
C GLY A 382 -20.06 -20.95 -31.39
N PHE A 383 -18.90 -20.51 -30.90
CA PHE A 383 -18.68 -20.10 -29.52
C PHE A 383 -18.73 -18.57 -29.39
N LYS A 384 -19.95 -18.01 -29.26
CA LYS A 384 -20.16 -16.55 -29.17
C LYS A 384 -19.49 -15.95 -27.91
N ASP A 385 -18.60 -14.98 -28.12
CA ASP A 385 -17.82 -14.23 -27.12
C ASP A 385 -18.64 -13.68 -25.95
N GLU A 386 -19.92 -13.37 -26.20
CA GLU A 386 -20.93 -12.93 -25.23
C GLU A 386 -21.10 -13.85 -24.01
N ASN A 387 -20.63 -15.11 -24.08
CA ASN A 387 -20.82 -16.14 -23.05
C ASN A 387 -19.52 -16.44 -22.29
N VAL A 388 -18.51 -15.59 -22.39
CA VAL A 388 -17.19 -15.76 -21.76
C VAL A 388 -16.97 -14.66 -20.73
N PHE A 389 -16.67 -15.05 -19.49
CA PHE A 389 -16.24 -14.10 -18.47
C PHE A 389 -14.86 -13.56 -18.81
N ARG A 390 -14.79 -12.27 -19.13
CA ARG A 390 -13.52 -11.56 -19.31
C ARG A 390 -12.96 -11.21 -17.93
N LEU A 391 -11.74 -11.69 -17.68
CA LEU A 391 -11.07 -11.68 -16.38
C LEU A 391 -9.85 -10.76 -16.43
N GLY A 392 -9.79 -9.80 -15.51
CA GLY A 392 -8.59 -8.99 -15.25
C GLY A 392 -7.73 -9.67 -14.18
N PHE A 393 -6.45 -9.90 -14.48
CA PHE A 393 -5.52 -10.56 -13.57
C PHE A 393 -4.62 -9.52 -12.91
N THR A 394 -4.92 -9.14 -11.67
CA THR A 394 -4.01 -8.34 -10.84
C THR A 394 -2.87 -9.21 -10.36
N PHE A 395 -1.68 -8.86 -10.82
CA PHE A 395 -0.45 -9.58 -10.59
C PHE A 395 0.64 -8.58 -10.20
N SER A 396 0.58 -8.12 -8.95
CA SER A 396 1.49 -7.09 -8.42
C SER A 396 2.89 -7.63 -8.10
N PHE A 397 3.59 -8.08 -9.13
CA PHE A 397 5.00 -8.49 -9.13
C PHE A 397 5.71 -7.81 -10.30
N PRO A 398 7.05 -7.67 -10.27
CA PRO A 398 7.80 -7.12 -11.40
C PRO A 398 7.58 -7.92 -12.69
N VAL A 399 6.89 -7.32 -13.66
CA VAL A 399 6.60 -7.90 -14.98
C VAL A 399 7.07 -6.98 -16.09
N GLN A 400 7.57 -7.55 -17.18
CA GLN A 400 7.76 -6.82 -18.44
C GLN A 400 6.50 -7.02 -19.28
N GLN A 401 5.66 -5.98 -19.36
CA GLN A 401 4.39 -6.03 -20.08
C GLN A 401 4.60 -5.81 -21.58
N LEU A 402 3.94 -6.62 -22.40
CA LEU A 402 4.11 -6.71 -23.87
C LEU A 402 2.76 -6.63 -24.62
N GLY A 403 1.74 -6.10 -23.96
CA GLY A 403 0.35 -6.05 -24.40
C GLY A 403 -0.61 -6.00 -23.20
N ILE A 404 -1.87 -5.65 -23.44
CA ILE A 404 -2.84 -5.48 -22.35
C ILE A 404 -3.10 -6.78 -21.57
N ASN A 405 -2.95 -7.95 -22.21
CA ASN A 405 -3.16 -9.28 -21.65
C ASN A 405 -1.90 -10.17 -21.64
N LYS A 406 -0.70 -9.57 -21.68
CA LYS A 406 0.56 -10.29 -21.86
C LYS A 406 1.71 -9.66 -21.09
N GLY A 407 2.40 -10.44 -20.24
CA GLY A 407 3.58 -9.93 -19.54
C GLY A 407 4.41 -11.02 -18.88
N THR A 408 5.73 -10.93 -19.08
CA THR A 408 6.69 -11.91 -18.57
C THR A 408 7.16 -11.56 -17.17
N LEU A 409 7.17 -12.53 -16.25
CA LEU A 409 7.67 -12.33 -14.89
C LEU A 409 9.18 -12.05 -14.90
N ILE A 410 9.61 -10.91 -14.32
CA ILE A 410 11.03 -10.54 -14.20
C ILE A 410 11.66 -11.24 -12.98
N ARG A 411 10.99 -11.19 -11.82
CA ARG A 411 11.40 -11.85 -10.58
C ARG A 411 10.23 -11.95 -9.60
N TRP A 412 10.25 -12.98 -8.75
CA TRP A 412 9.32 -13.04 -7.61
C TRP A 412 9.67 -12.04 -6.51
N THR A 413 8.67 -11.75 -5.68
CA THR A 413 8.77 -10.94 -4.45
C THR A 413 7.78 -11.52 -3.42
N LYS A 414 7.53 -10.84 -2.29
CA LYS A 414 6.45 -11.18 -1.33
C LYS A 414 6.52 -12.63 -0.79
N GLY A 415 7.71 -13.23 -0.74
CA GLY A 415 7.93 -14.60 -0.24
C GLY A 415 7.64 -15.72 -1.25
N PHE A 416 7.37 -15.41 -2.51
CA PHE A 416 7.34 -16.41 -3.59
C PHE A 416 8.76 -16.72 -4.10
N ASP A 417 8.99 -17.98 -4.47
CA ASP A 417 10.19 -18.45 -5.18
C ASP A 417 9.83 -19.68 -6.05
N ILE A 418 9.34 -19.42 -7.27
CA ILE A 418 9.00 -20.45 -8.27
C ILE A 418 9.87 -20.19 -9.51
N PRO A 419 11.10 -20.74 -9.59
CA PRO A 419 12.05 -20.40 -10.66
C PRO A 419 11.51 -20.68 -12.07
N ASP A 420 10.70 -21.72 -12.22
CA ASP A 420 10.06 -22.11 -13.48
C ASP A 420 9.08 -21.05 -14.05
N ALA A 421 8.56 -20.13 -13.22
CA ALA A 421 7.68 -19.06 -13.70
C ALA A 421 8.44 -17.84 -14.28
N VAL A 422 9.73 -17.69 -13.98
CA VAL A 422 10.52 -16.52 -14.38
C VAL A 422 10.75 -16.52 -15.89
N GLY A 423 10.55 -15.37 -16.53
CA GLY A 423 10.58 -15.20 -17.98
C GLY A 423 9.34 -15.72 -18.73
N LYS A 424 8.40 -16.41 -18.07
CA LYS A 424 7.15 -16.87 -18.70
C LYS A 424 6.04 -15.83 -18.60
N ASP A 425 5.14 -15.85 -19.58
CA ASP A 425 3.95 -15.00 -19.64
C ASP A 425 2.89 -15.49 -18.63
N VAL A 426 2.61 -14.67 -17.61
CA VAL A 426 1.77 -15.06 -16.48
C VAL A 426 0.29 -15.15 -16.84
N CYS A 427 -0.15 -14.43 -17.88
CA CYS A 427 -1.50 -14.55 -18.41
C CYS A 427 -1.69 -15.88 -19.15
N ALA A 428 -0.72 -16.31 -19.95
CA ALA A 428 -0.73 -17.61 -20.62
C ALA A 428 -0.67 -18.78 -19.61
N LEU A 429 0.12 -18.65 -18.53
CA LEU A 429 0.14 -19.62 -17.43
C LEU A 429 -1.25 -19.79 -16.79
N LEU A 430 -1.93 -18.69 -16.44
CA LEU A 430 -3.28 -18.76 -15.87
C LEU A 430 -4.33 -19.28 -16.86
N GLN A 431 -4.29 -18.84 -18.12
CA GLN A 431 -5.22 -19.30 -19.15
C GLN A 431 -5.09 -20.81 -19.42
N THR A 432 -3.86 -21.35 -19.43
CA THR A 432 -3.62 -22.79 -19.65
C THR A 432 -4.36 -23.66 -18.63
N GLU A 433 -4.33 -23.27 -17.34
CA GLU A 433 -5.00 -24.01 -16.28
C GLU A 433 -6.52 -23.81 -16.25
N ILE A 434 -6.98 -22.61 -16.66
CA ILE A 434 -8.41 -22.32 -16.91
C ILE A 434 -8.96 -23.18 -18.05
N ASP A 435 -8.19 -23.35 -19.13
CA ASP A 435 -8.55 -24.13 -20.32
C ASP A 435 -8.56 -25.63 -20.03
N LYS A 436 -7.59 -26.15 -19.25
CA LYS A 436 -7.60 -27.51 -18.69
C LYS A 436 -8.85 -27.80 -17.87
N LEU A 437 -9.32 -26.84 -17.07
CA LEU A 437 -10.58 -26.93 -16.32
C LEU A 437 -11.83 -26.61 -17.15
N HIS A 438 -11.68 -26.28 -18.44
CA HIS A 438 -12.77 -26.05 -19.41
C HIS A 438 -13.75 -24.91 -19.04
N LEU A 439 -13.28 -23.91 -18.27
CA LEU A 439 -14.12 -22.84 -17.74
C LEU A 439 -14.50 -21.81 -18.83
N PRO A 440 -15.66 -21.13 -18.72
CA PRO A 440 -16.05 -20.03 -19.61
C PRO A 440 -15.33 -18.72 -19.25
N VAL A 441 -13.98 -18.71 -19.26
CA VAL A 441 -13.17 -17.58 -18.77
C VAL A 441 -12.02 -17.27 -19.71
N LYS A 442 -11.82 -15.99 -20.02
CA LYS A 442 -10.68 -15.47 -20.79
C LYS A 442 -9.91 -14.47 -19.93
N VAL A 443 -8.61 -14.71 -19.71
CA VAL A 443 -7.67 -13.74 -19.14
C VAL A 443 -7.51 -12.60 -20.16
N ALA A 444 -8.27 -11.54 -19.95
CA ALA A 444 -8.43 -10.43 -20.89
C ALA A 444 -7.49 -9.25 -20.58
N ALA A 445 -6.93 -9.19 -19.37
CA ALA A 445 -5.96 -8.16 -18.99
C ALA A 445 -4.96 -8.66 -17.94
N LEU A 446 -3.73 -8.14 -18.01
CA LEU A 446 -2.73 -8.13 -16.95
C LEU A 446 -2.76 -6.76 -16.26
N VAL A 447 -2.76 -6.75 -14.94
CA VAL A 447 -3.04 -5.55 -14.15
C VAL A 447 -2.02 -5.39 -13.01
N ASN A 448 -1.45 -4.19 -12.91
CA ASN A 448 -0.75 -3.72 -11.71
C ASN A 448 -1.75 -3.02 -10.79
N ASP A 449 -1.61 -3.14 -9.47
CA ASP A 449 -2.55 -2.58 -8.50
C ASP A 449 -2.77 -1.06 -8.68
N THR A 450 -1.72 -0.27 -8.91
CA THR A 450 -1.83 1.18 -9.18
C THR A 450 -2.71 1.52 -10.39
N VAL A 451 -2.63 0.73 -11.46
CA VAL A 451 -3.47 0.86 -12.67
C VAL A 451 -4.91 0.50 -12.33
N GLY A 452 -5.10 -0.53 -11.48
CA GLY A 452 -6.41 -0.86 -10.92
C GLY A 452 -7.00 0.30 -10.10
N THR A 453 -6.21 0.89 -9.19
CA THR A 453 -6.57 2.05 -8.35
C THR A 453 -6.99 3.26 -9.19
N LEU A 454 -6.28 3.56 -10.28
CA LEU A 454 -6.63 4.61 -11.24
C LEU A 454 -8.01 4.36 -11.86
N MET A 455 -8.22 3.15 -12.39
CA MET A 455 -9.43 2.77 -13.13
C MET A 455 -10.66 2.70 -12.22
N ALA A 456 -10.51 2.10 -11.03
CA ALA A 456 -11.55 2.04 -10.00
C ALA A 456 -11.95 3.44 -9.50
N ARG A 457 -10.97 4.33 -9.31
CA ARG A 457 -11.27 5.73 -8.97
C ARG A 457 -12.02 6.43 -10.09
N SER A 458 -11.56 6.32 -11.33
CA SER A 458 -12.16 7.05 -12.45
C SER A 458 -13.62 6.65 -12.69
N TYR A 459 -13.95 5.36 -12.60
CA TYR A 459 -15.34 4.89 -12.70
C TYR A 459 -16.24 5.38 -11.55
N SER A 460 -15.68 5.64 -10.36
CA SER A 460 -16.39 6.09 -9.15
C SER A 460 -16.22 7.59 -8.84
N SER A 461 -15.62 8.35 -9.75
CA SER A 461 -15.48 9.80 -9.65
C SER A 461 -16.83 10.49 -9.89
N PRO A 462 -17.24 11.49 -9.08
CA PRO A 462 -18.47 12.24 -9.30
C PRO A 462 -18.34 13.36 -10.37
N GLY A 463 -17.21 13.43 -11.08
CA GLY A 463 -16.98 14.39 -12.17
C GLY A 463 -17.17 13.76 -13.56
N LYS A 464 -17.11 14.59 -14.60
CA LYS A 464 -16.96 14.13 -16.00
C LYS A 464 -15.49 13.87 -16.33
N SER A 465 -14.58 14.60 -15.69
CA SER A 465 -13.15 14.31 -15.74
C SER A 465 -12.83 13.01 -14.99
N GLY A 466 -12.25 12.05 -15.72
CA GLY A 466 -11.68 10.85 -15.12
C GLY A 466 -10.51 11.16 -14.18
N ALA A 467 -10.15 10.18 -13.36
CA ALA A 467 -8.97 10.30 -12.49
C ALA A 467 -7.69 10.29 -13.34
N ILE A 468 -6.69 11.09 -12.97
CA ILE A 468 -5.42 11.20 -13.73
C ILE A 468 -4.29 10.34 -13.16
N LEU A 469 -4.39 9.96 -11.89
CA LEU A 469 -3.40 9.19 -11.12
C LEU A 469 -4.12 8.20 -10.19
N GLY A 470 -3.67 6.95 -10.18
CA GLY A 470 -3.92 5.96 -9.14
C GLY A 470 -2.63 5.67 -8.39
N ALA A 471 -2.59 5.93 -7.08
CA ALA A 471 -1.39 5.81 -6.25
C ALA A 471 -1.59 4.87 -5.06
N ILE A 472 -0.56 4.10 -4.73
CA ILE A 472 -0.50 3.26 -3.53
C ILE A 472 0.40 3.92 -2.49
N PHE A 473 -0.13 4.11 -1.28
CA PHE A 473 0.62 4.53 -0.10
C PHE A 473 0.28 3.57 1.05
N GLY A 474 1.00 2.44 1.12
CA GLY A 474 0.75 1.36 2.07
C GLY A 474 2.04 0.64 2.45
N THR A 475 2.05 -0.69 2.44
CA THR A 475 3.27 -1.50 2.68
C THR A 475 4.38 -1.20 1.66
N GLY A 476 4.02 -0.94 0.41
CA GLY A 476 4.89 -0.35 -0.62
C GLY A 476 4.37 1.02 -1.07
N THR A 477 5.06 1.63 -2.03
CA THR A 477 4.50 2.78 -2.77
C THR A 477 4.87 2.78 -4.25
N ASN A 478 3.86 3.02 -5.08
CA ASN A 478 3.94 3.14 -6.53
C ASN A 478 2.73 3.97 -7.02
N GLY A 479 2.73 4.39 -8.29
CA GLY A 479 1.55 4.98 -8.92
C GLY A 479 1.52 4.81 -10.44
N ALA A 480 0.33 4.86 -11.02
CA ALA A 480 0.09 4.84 -12.45
C ALA A 480 -0.79 6.02 -12.87
N TYR A 481 -0.45 6.64 -14.00
CA TYR A 481 -1.07 7.88 -14.47
C TYR A 481 -1.34 7.85 -15.98
N VAL A 482 -2.20 8.75 -16.44
CA VAL A 482 -2.51 8.91 -17.88
C VAL A 482 -1.44 9.78 -18.54
N GLU A 483 -0.73 9.24 -19.51
CA GLU A 483 0.29 9.94 -20.29
C GLU A 483 -0.09 9.99 -21.78
N LYS A 484 0.36 11.02 -22.48
CA LYS A 484 0.14 11.18 -23.91
C LYS A 484 1.07 10.24 -24.69
N LEU A 485 0.54 9.52 -25.68
CA LEU A 485 1.32 8.68 -26.60
C LEU A 485 2.43 9.46 -27.31
N SER A 486 2.28 10.80 -27.45
CA SER A 486 3.31 11.68 -27.99
C SER A 486 4.57 11.78 -27.11
N ASN A 487 4.47 11.50 -25.81
CA ASN A 487 5.52 11.72 -24.83
C ASN A 487 6.37 10.46 -24.59
N ILE A 488 5.78 9.28 -24.79
CA ILE A 488 6.48 7.99 -24.77
C ILE A 488 7.37 7.90 -26.02
N LYS A 489 8.70 7.92 -25.86
CA LYS A 489 9.65 7.81 -26.99
C LYS A 489 10.31 6.43 -27.11
N LYS A 490 10.37 5.69 -26.01
CA LYS A 490 10.91 4.32 -25.97
C LYS A 490 10.06 3.34 -26.80
N PRO A 491 10.65 2.25 -27.34
CA PRO A 491 9.95 1.33 -28.22
C PRO A 491 8.79 0.62 -27.51
N LEU A 492 7.59 0.74 -28.09
CA LEU A 492 6.42 -0.04 -27.68
C LEU A 492 6.32 -1.31 -28.51
N ALA A 493 6.21 -2.46 -27.84
CA ALA A 493 6.13 -3.78 -28.47
C ALA A 493 4.69 -4.28 -28.52
N GLY A 494 4.28 -4.89 -29.64
CA GLY A 494 2.91 -5.37 -29.80
C GLY A 494 1.90 -4.27 -30.14
N GLU A 495 0.62 -4.63 -30.08
CA GLU A 495 -0.49 -3.81 -30.59
C GLU A 495 -1.22 -3.08 -29.45
N TYR A 496 -1.67 -1.85 -29.76
CA TYR A 496 -2.45 -1.01 -28.86
C TYR A 496 -3.27 0.00 -29.68
N ASP A 497 -4.44 0.38 -29.17
CA ASP A 497 -5.26 1.41 -29.79
C ASP A 497 -4.61 2.79 -29.61
N LYS A 498 -4.62 3.59 -30.68
CA LYS A 498 -4.03 4.93 -30.74
C LYS A 498 -5.10 6.02 -30.82
N SER A 499 -6.40 5.65 -30.85
CA SER A 499 -7.53 6.55 -31.07
C SER A 499 -7.66 7.68 -30.04
N THR A 500 -7.31 7.41 -28.77
CA THR A 500 -7.36 8.37 -27.67
C THR A 500 -6.18 9.32 -27.62
N GLY A 501 -5.05 8.98 -28.24
CA GLY A 501 -3.79 9.68 -28.07
C GLY A 501 -3.12 9.48 -26.70
N GLU A 502 -3.65 8.61 -25.83
CA GLU A 502 -3.21 8.44 -24.44
C GLU A 502 -2.96 6.96 -24.07
N MET A 503 -2.11 6.73 -23.07
CA MET A 503 -1.87 5.41 -22.45
C MET A 503 -1.59 5.58 -20.95
N VAL A 504 -2.08 4.66 -20.13
CA VAL A 504 -1.70 4.60 -18.72
C VAL A 504 -0.27 4.07 -18.58
N ILE A 505 0.56 4.78 -17.82
CA ILE A 505 1.93 4.40 -17.49
C ILE A 505 2.01 4.03 -16.01
N ASN A 506 2.54 2.85 -15.71
CA ASN A 506 2.93 2.47 -14.35
C ASN A 506 4.34 3.01 -14.07
N THR A 507 4.48 3.95 -13.13
CA THR A 507 5.75 4.65 -12.92
C THR A 507 6.87 3.77 -12.35
N GLU A 508 6.52 2.76 -11.55
CA GLU A 508 7.41 2.03 -10.62
C GLU A 508 8.22 2.99 -9.72
N TRP A 509 7.59 4.06 -9.23
CA TRP A 509 8.29 5.19 -8.59
C TRP A 509 9.04 4.87 -7.31
N GLY A 510 8.87 3.68 -6.70
CA GLY A 510 9.63 3.27 -5.52
C GLY A 510 11.15 3.31 -5.74
N SER A 511 11.56 3.18 -7.01
CA SER A 511 12.91 3.28 -7.57
C SER A 511 13.45 4.70 -7.79
N PHE A 512 12.63 5.74 -7.57
CA PHE A 512 13.03 7.14 -7.75
C PHE A 512 14.27 7.48 -6.91
N ASP A 513 15.22 8.18 -7.54
CA ASP A 513 16.45 8.68 -6.93
C ASP A 513 17.21 7.65 -6.07
N ASN A 514 17.36 6.43 -6.60
CA ASN A 514 18.30 5.43 -6.06
C ASN A 514 19.74 5.97 -5.93
N GLN A 515 20.07 7.04 -6.65
CA GLN A 515 21.36 7.74 -6.60
C GLN A 515 21.49 8.76 -5.45
N LEU A 516 20.41 9.03 -4.69
CA LEU A 516 20.37 9.96 -3.55
C LEU A 516 20.85 11.38 -3.87
N LYS A 517 20.42 11.92 -5.01
CA LYS A 517 20.69 13.29 -5.45
C LYS A 517 19.83 14.33 -4.72
N VAL A 518 18.61 13.97 -4.33
CA VAL A 518 17.63 14.87 -3.66
C VAL A 518 16.91 14.25 -2.47
N LEU A 519 16.90 12.92 -2.33
CA LEU A 519 16.24 12.26 -1.20
C LEU A 519 17.00 12.49 0.12
N PRO A 520 16.28 12.71 1.24
CA PRO A 520 16.91 12.81 2.56
C PRO A 520 17.59 11.48 2.92
N ASN A 521 18.77 11.54 3.54
CA ASN A 521 19.57 10.35 3.82
C ASN A 521 20.16 10.41 5.25
N THR A 522 19.32 10.16 6.25
CA THR A 522 19.74 10.12 7.66
C THR A 522 20.60 8.89 7.95
N PRO A 523 21.36 8.87 9.07
CA PRO A 523 22.10 7.67 9.50
C PRO A 523 21.21 6.43 9.67
N TRP A 524 19.91 6.60 9.93
CA TRP A 524 18.96 5.50 10.10
C TRP A 524 18.38 5.02 8.76
N ASP A 525 18.19 5.90 7.77
CA ASP A 525 17.87 5.49 6.39
C ASP A 525 18.98 4.62 5.78
N VAL A 526 20.25 4.98 6.03
CA VAL A 526 21.43 4.22 5.58
C VAL A 526 21.52 2.86 6.27
N GLN A 527 21.31 2.81 7.59
CA GLN A 527 21.30 1.54 8.33
C GLN A 527 20.17 0.61 7.88
N LEU A 528 18.97 1.16 7.63
CA LEU A 528 17.85 0.39 7.09
C LEU A 528 18.15 -0.17 5.71
N ASP A 529 18.66 0.66 4.79
CA ASP A 529 18.97 0.26 3.42
C ASP A 529 19.96 -0.91 3.36
N LEU A 530 21.09 -0.78 4.08
CA LEU A 530 22.13 -1.81 4.19
C LEU A 530 21.63 -3.11 4.83
N ALA A 531 20.57 -3.03 5.65
CA ALA A 531 19.94 -4.17 6.30
C ALA A 531 18.75 -4.77 5.50
N THR A 532 18.49 -4.28 4.29
CA THR A 532 17.51 -4.88 3.36
C THR A 532 18.16 -5.90 2.41
N PRO A 533 17.37 -6.82 1.79
CA PRO A 533 17.88 -7.72 0.75
C PRO A 533 18.35 -7.03 -0.54
N ASN A 534 18.11 -5.72 -0.69
CA ASN A 534 18.37 -4.94 -1.90
C ASN A 534 18.93 -3.54 -1.59
N PRO A 535 20.13 -3.41 -0.98
CA PRO A 535 20.73 -2.10 -0.69
C PRO A 535 20.92 -1.25 -1.95
N GLY A 536 20.74 0.07 -1.83
CA GLY A 536 20.84 1.03 -2.95
C GLY A 536 19.71 0.96 -3.98
N ILE A 537 18.65 0.18 -3.73
CA ILE A 537 17.51 0.00 -4.63
C ILE A 537 16.20 0.20 -3.85
N GLN A 538 15.18 0.78 -4.48
CA GLN A 538 13.90 1.19 -3.88
C GLN A 538 14.06 2.33 -2.85
N MET A 539 14.96 3.29 -3.13
CA MET A 539 15.34 4.30 -2.13
C MET A 539 14.22 5.27 -1.77
N TYR A 540 13.35 5.64 -2.71
CA TYR A 540 12.15 6.43 -2.42
C TYR A 540 11.12 5.64 -1.60
N GLU A 541 10.85 4.39 -1.99
CA GLU A 541 9.90 3.52 -1.26
C GLU A 541 10.33 3.31 0.19
N LYS A 542 11.62 3.07 0.44
CA LYS A 542 12.23 2.95 1.78
C LYS A 542 12.03 4.16 2.70
N ARG A 543 11.69 5.32 2.14
CA ARG A 543 11.47 6.59 2.89
C ARG A 543 10.00 6.97 3.04
N VAL A 544 9.10 6.28 2.32
CA VAL A 544 7.67 6.61 2.23
C VAL A 544 6.78 5.48 2.77
N SER A 545 7.09 4.21 2.49
CA SER A 545 6.12 3.13 2.72
C SER A 545 6.10 2.60 4.17
N GLY A 546 4.93 2.15 4.59
CA GLY A 546 4.64 1.66 5.94
C GLY A 546 5.31 0.32 6.29
N MET A 547 6.06 -0.29 5.38
CA MET A 547 6.99 -1.38 5.71
C MET A 547 8.24 -0.85 6.44
N TYR A 548 8.64 0.40 6.20
CA TYR A 548 9.95 0.92 6.62
C TYR A 548 9.88 1.97 7.72
N LEU A 549 8.79 2.76 7.83
CA LEU A 549 8.70 3.86 8.80
C LEU A 549 8.87 3.39 10.26
N GLY A 550 8.32 2.22 10.61
CA GLY A 550 8.55 1.55 11.91
C GLY A 550 10.01 1.21 12.16
N GLU A 551 10.72 0.62 11.20
CA GLU A 551 12.14 0.27 11.35
C GLU A 551 13.04 1.52 11.44
N ILE A 552 12.71 2.60 10.73
CA ILE A 552 13.42 3.90 10.87
C ILE A 552 13.26 4.45 12.29
N LEU A 553 12.05 4.44 12.83
CA LEU A 553 11.79 4.86 14.21
C LEU A 553 12.53 3.96 15.22
N ARG A 554 12.53 2.63 14.99
CA ARG A 554 13.24 1.67 15.85
C ARG A 554 14.74 1.92 15.87
N LEU A 555 15.36 2.11 14.71
CA LEU A 555 16.78 2.44 14.59
C LEU A 555 17.11 3.76 15.28
N THR A 556 16.23 4.77 15.17
CA THR A 556 16.39 6.07 15.83
C THR A 556 16.31 5.95 17.35
N VAL A 557 15.30 5.24 17.88
CA VAL A 557 15.13 5.00 19.32
C VAL A 557 16.30 4.19 19.88
N ILE A 558 16.78 3.17 19.16
CA ILE A 558 17.96 2.37 19.54
C ILE A 558 19.25 3.20 19.55
N ASP A 559 19.38 4.21 18.70
CA ASP A 559 20.52 5.12 18.68
C ASP A 559 20.51 6.07 19.90
N LEU A 560 19.33 6.64 20.22
CA LEU A 560 19.12 7.44 21.43
C LEU A 560 19.33 6.63 22.71
N LEU A 561 18.88 5.37 22.76
CA LEU A 561 19.10 4.47 23.90
C LEU A 561 20.59 4.20 24.16
N LYS A 562 21.43 4.15 23.11
CA LYS A 562 22.89 3.98 23.24
C LYS A 562 23.62 5.22 23.72
N ASN A 563 23.04 6.41 23.57
CA ASN A 563 23.67 7.65 24.03
C ASN A 563 23.63 7.71 25.57
N PRO A 564 24.78 7.83 26.27
CA PRO A 564 24.81 7.93 27.74
C PRO A 564 24.31 9.29 28.25
N ASP A 565 24.42 10.36 27.45
CA ASP A 565 24.03 11.72 27.81
C ASP A 565 22.51 11.95 27.64
N VAL A 566 21.75 10.91 27.27
CA VAL A 566 20.31 10.98 26.95
C VAL A 566 19.53 9.93 27.73
N ALA A 567 18.63 10.41 28.60
CA ALA A 567 17.73 9.61 29.40
C ALA A 567 16.41 9.28 28.67
N LEU A 568 16.49 8.67 27.48
CA LEU A 568 15.32 8.07 26.83
C LEU A 568 15.09 6.67 27.43
N PHE A 569 13.89 6.43 27.97
CA PHE A 569 13.43 5.24 28.66
C PHE A 569 14.37 4.78 29.79
N LYS A 570 14.92 5.73 30.57
CA LYS A 570 15.89 5.50 31.65
C LYS A 570 15.60 6.41 32.84
N ASP A 571 15.29 5.84 33.99
CA ASP A 571 15.19 6.56 35.27
C ASP A 571 16.31 6.16 36.23
N ASP A 572 16.91 7.12 36.94
CA ASP A 572 17.86 6.84 38.03
C ASP A 572 17.20 6.08 39.20
N ASN A 573 15.91 6.35 39.45
CA ASN A 573 15.05 5.69 40.44
C ASN A 573 13.61 6.22 40.34
N SER A 574 12.69 5.58 41.06
CA SER A 574 11.26 5.86 41.07
C SER A 574 10.80 7.22 41.64
N SER A 575 11.72 8.16 41.86
CA SER A 575 11.40 9.56 42.19
C SER A 575 11.42 10.49 40.97
N TYR A 576 11.92 10.01 39.82
CA TYR A 576 12.24 10.85 38.66
C TYR A 576 11.20 10.84 37.52
N ASN A 577 10.33 9.82 37.44
CA ASN A 577 9.20 9.82 36.51
C ASN A 577 7.86 10.18 37.17
N ASP A 578 6.89 10.59 36.35
CA ASP A 578 5.56 11.04 36.77
C ASP A 578 4.70 9.91 37.37
N TRP A 579 4.98 8.66 37.00
CA TRP A 579 4.32 7.46 37.53
C TRP A 579 4.79 7.05 38.94
N LYS A 580 5.89 7.64 39.43
CA LYS A 580 6.64 7.19 40.63
C LYS A 580 7.07 5.73 40.55
N SER A 581 7.50 5.32 39.36
CA SER A 581 8.07 4.01 39.04
C SER A 581 9.44 4.19 38.39
N THR A 582 10.17 3.10 38.13
CA THR A 582 11.40 3.16 37.33
C THR A 582 11.08 2.61 35.94
N THR A 583 11.26 3.41 34.90
CA THR A 583 11.11 2.99 33.50
C THR A 583 12.07 1.84 33.20
N ASN A 584 11.58 0.78 32.55
CA ASN A 584 12.41 -0.37 32.20
C ASN A 584 11.98 -1.00 30.86
N ILE A 585 12.95 -1.37 30.03
CA ILE A 585 12.72 -2.12 28.79
C ILE A 585 13.03 -3.60 29.04
N ALA A 586 12.10 -4.50 28.72
CA ALA A 586 12.39 -5.94 28.80
C ALA A 586 13.58 -6.32 27.90
N GLU A 587 14.48 -7.18 28.39
CA GLU A 587 15.61 -7.73 27.60
C GLU A 587 15.15 -8.35 26.26
N HIS A 588 13.92 -8.88 26.25
CA HIS A 588 13.28 -9.56 25.13
C HIS A 588 12.37 -8.61 24.31
N SER A 589 12.48 -7.29 24.50
CA SER A 589 11.67 -6.28 23.82
C SER A 589 11.85 -6.35 22.29
N PRO A 590 10.76 -6.27 21.52
CA PRO A 590 10.81 -6.10 20.07
C PRO A 590 11.65 -4.90 19.59
N ILE A 591 11.89 -3.87 20.41
CA ILE A 591 12.74 -2.73 20.03
C ILE A 591 14.16 -3.16 19.64
N TYR A 592 14.70 -4.23 20.26
CA TYR A 592 16.03 -4.76 19.98
C TYR A 592 16.08 -5.66 18.72
N LYS A 593 14.93 -6.05 18.18
CA LYS A 593 14.81 -6.94 17.01
C LYS A 593 14.57 -6.14 15.73
N GLN A 594 15.31 -6.42 14.67
CA GLN A 594 15.04 -5.86 13.34
C GLN A 594 13.60 -6.22 12.89
N TRP A 595 12.85 -5.23 12.39
CA TRP A 595 11.42 -5.33 12.07
C TRP A 595 10.52 -5.68 13.28
N GLY A 596 11.00 -5.46 14.52
CA GLY A 596 10.21 -5.57 15.74
C GLY A 596 9.36 -4.34 16.06
N LEU A 597 9.42 -3.30 15.21
CA LEU A 597 8.56 -2.12 15.26
C LEU A 597 7.93 -1.94 13.87
N ASP A 598 6.61 -2.03 13.76
CA ASP A 598 5.89 -1.69 12.52
C ASP A 598 5.23 -0.30 12.61
N THR A 599 4.60 0.14 11.52
CA THR A 599 4.10 1.51 11.42
C THR A 599 2.82 1.79 12.23
N SER A 600 2.16 0.77 12.79
CA SER A 600 0.99 0.93 13.67
C SER A 600 1.28 1.82 14.89
N VAL A 601 2.45 1.67 15.52
CA VAL A 601 2.86 2.51 16.66
C VAL A 601 2.99 3.98 16.28
N LEU A 602 3.40 4.30 15.04
CA LEU A 602 3.44 5.68 14.55
C LEU A 602 2.03 6.24 14.39
N SER A 603 1.08 5.43 13.92
CA SER A 603 -0.34 5.80 13.86
C SER A 603 -0.93 6.02 15.25
N VAL A 604 -0.61 5.18 16.24
CA VAL A 604 -1.04 5.39 17.65
C VAL A 604 -0.42 6.67 18.21
N ALA A 605 0.90 6.86 18.03
CA ALA A 605 1.60 8.07 18.46
C ALA A 605 1.04 9.34 17.80
N ALA A 606 0.63 9.28 16.52
CA ALA A 606 -0.02 10.39 15.84
C ALA A 606 -1.45 10.65 16.35
N ALA A 607 -2.23 9.60 16.65
CA ALA A 607 -3.61 9.68 17.10
C ALA A 607 -3.78 10.15 18.56
N ASP A 608 -2.85 9.80 19.46
CA ASP A 608 -3.00 10.08 20.88
C ASP A 608 -2.91 11.59 21.19
N SER A 609 -4.06 12.20 21.48
CA SER A 609 -4.18 13.60 21.91
C SER A 609 -4.50 13.73 23.41
N THR A 610 -4.29 12.67 24.22
CA THR A 610 -4.44 12.75 25.68
C THR A 610 -3.29 13.55 26.29
N PRO A 611 -3.52 14.40 27.32
CA PRO A 611 -2.46 15.24 27.89
C PRO A 611 -1.26 14.44 28.42
N GLU A 612 -1.52 13.24 28.94
CA GLU A 612 -0.54 12.34 29.53
C GLU A 612 0.09 11.35 28.52
N LEU A 613 -0.33 11.39 27.25
CA LEU A 613 -0.02 10.41 26.19
C LEU A 613 -0.31 8.96 26.61
N SER A 614 -1.43 8.77 27.31
CA SER A 614 -1.84 7.53 27.96
C SER A 614 -2.01 6.34 27.01
N ILE A 615 -2.48 6.56 25.78
CA ILE A 615 -2.72 5.51 24.78
C ILE A 615 -1.37 5.07 24.19
N LEU A 616 -0.48 6.02 23.89
CA LEU A 616 0.86 5.74 23.44
C LEU A 616 1.68 5.01 24.51
N ARG A 617 1.61 5.41 25.79
CA ARG A 617 2.30 4.67 26.87
C ARG A 617 1.78 3.24 27.00
N GLN A 618 0.46 3.02 26.91
CA GLN A 618 -0.11 1.68 26.92
C GLN A 618 0.36 0.84 25.73
N GLU A 619 0.50 1.43 24.54
CA GLU A 619 1.02 0.78 23.34
C GLU A 619 2.51 0.42 23.48
N LEU A 620 3.34 1.31 24.03
CA LEU A 620 4.76 1.07 24.32
C LEU A 620 4.94 -0.05 25.36
N GLU A 621 4.08 -0.13 26.38
CA GLU A 621 4.12 -1.22 27.35
C GLU A 621 3.63 -2.55 26.75
N ALA A 622 2.47 -2.54 26.08
CA ALA A 622 1.83 -3.75 25.57
C ALA A 622 2.59 -4.41 24.41
N ASN A 623 3.08 -3.62 23.44
CA ASN A 623 3.67 -4.13 22.21
C ASN A 623 5.21 -4.04 22.19
N LEU A 624 5.83 -3.21 23.04
CA LEU A 624 7.30 -3.13 23.15
C LEU A 624 7.86 -3.54 24.51
N HIS A 625 7.03 -3.87 25.50
CA HIS A 625 7.47 -4.22 26.85
C HIS A 625 8.37 -3.13 27.49
N ILE A 626 8.04 -1.86 27.22
CA ILE A 626 8.62 -0.69 27.86
C ILE A 626 7.68 -0.31 29.00
N TYR A 627 8.04 -0.71 30.22
CA TYR A 627 7.18 -0.58 31.40
C TYR A 627 7.30 0.81 32.03
N ALA A 628 6.15 1.40 32.38
CA ALA A 628 6.03 2.71 33.03
C ALA A 628 6.85 3.87 32.41
N PRO A 629 6.85 4.06 31.07
CA PRO A 629 7.57 5.17 30.42
C PRO A 629 7.08 6.54 30.91
N SER A 630 8.00 7.51 31.01
CA SER A 630 7.68 8.88 31.44
C SER A 630 6.83 9.62 30.40
N LEU A 631 6.28 10.78 30.80
CA LEU A 631 5.58 11.67 29.86
C LEU A 631 6.55 12.19 28.79
N GLU A 632 7.77 12.51 29.23
CA GLU A 632 8.87 13.06 28.46
C GLU A 632 9.39 12.04 27.42
N ASP A 633 9.46 10.75 27.79
CA ASP A 633 9.73 9.66 26.86
C ASP A 633 8.65 9.52 25.79
N ALA A 634 7.38 9.53 26.20
CA ALA A 634 6.24 9.40 25.28
C ALA A 634 6.19 10.61 24.33
N GLN A 635 6.50 11.82 24.81
CA GLN A 635 6.64 13.03 24.00
C GLN A 635 7.81 12.92 23.02
N ALA A 636 8.98 12.45 23.45
CA ALA A 636 10.15 12.24 22.60
C ALA A 636 9.86 11.24 21.47
N PHE A 637 9.31 10.07 21.82
CA PHE A 637 8.89 9.03 20.88
C PHE A 637 7.85 9.57 19.89
N LYS A 638 6.80 10.27 20.37
CA LYS A 638 5.76 10.89 19.54
C LYS A 638 6.32 11.94 18.57
N ALA A 639 7.26 12.78 19.02
CA ALA A 639 7.86 13.80 18.18
C ALA A 639 8.67 13.20 17.02
N ILE A 640 9.47 12.17 17.29
CA ILE A 640 10.27 11.46 16.28
C ILE A 640 9.37 10.70 15.31
N ALA A 641 8.37 9.96 15.82
CA ALA A 641 7.36 9.28 15.01
C ALA A 641 6.61 10.25 14.08
N GLY A 642 6.17 11.39 14.63
CA GLY A 642 5.50 12.46 13.87
C GLY A 642 6.38 13.04 12.77
N ALA A 643 7.68 13.25 13.03
CA ALA A 643 8.63 13.75 12.04
C ALA A 643 8.82 12.75 10.88
N ILE A 644 8.98 11.46 11.18
CA ILE A 644 9.10 10.39 10.17
C ILE A 644 7.84 10.29 9.31
N GLY A 645 6.65 10.30 9.92
CA GLY A 645 5.38 10.26 9.19
C GLY A 645 5.13 11.52 8.34
N ARG A 646 5.48 12.70 8.86
CA ARG A 646 5.43 13.98 8.13
C ARG A 646 6.37 13.96 6.93
N ARG A 647 7.60 13.46 7.09
CA ARG A 647 8.57 13.28 6.00
C ARG A 647 8.00 12.39 4.88
N ALA A 648 7.41 11.25 5.25
CA ALA A 648 6.79 10.33 4.30
C ALA A 648 5.59 10.96 3.55
N ALA A 649 4.76 11.76 4.22
CA ALA A 649 3.66 12.49 3.60
C ALA A 649 4.15 13.62 2.66
N ARG A 650 5.17 14.40 3.07
CA ARG A 650 5.77 15.46 2.26
C ARG A 650 6.50 14.90 1.02
N LEU A 651 7.15 13.75 1.15
CA LEU A 651 7.67 12.98 0.02
C LEU A 651 6.52 12.48 -0.89
N SER A 652 5.45 11.91 -0.34
CA SER A 652 4.28 11.44 -1.12
C SER A 652 3.68 12.54 -2.01
N ALA A 653 3.68 13.80 -1.53
CA ALA A 653 3.24 14.95 -2.31
C ALA A 653 4.15 15.30 -3.51
N VAL A 654 5.45 14.95 -3.47
CA VAL A 654 6.38 15.14 -4.60
C VAL A 654 5.91 14.36 -5.83
N ALA A 655 5.62 13.07 -5.66
CA ALA A 655 5.15 12.21 -6.74
C ALA A 655 3.79 12.66 -7.31
N ILE A 656 2.86 13.05 -6.42
CA ILE A 656 1.54 13.58 -6.80
C ILE A 656 1.69 14.87 -7.62
N ALA A 657 2.46 15.83 -7.12
CA ALA A 657 2.65 17.12 -7.79
C ALA A 657 3.37 16.98 -9.14
N ALA A 658 4.42 16.16 -9.21
CA ALA A 658 5.13 15.91 -10.46
C ALA A 658 4.18 15.39 -11.56
N ILE A 659 3.26 14.48 -11.23
CA ILE A 659 2.28 13.96 -12.20
C ILE A 659 1.19 14.98 -12.56
N VAL A 660 0.71 15.78 -11.60
CA VAL A 660 -0.22 16.90 -11.89
C VAL A 660 0.42 17.94 -12.81
N LEU A 661 1.72 18.22 -12.65
CA LEU A 661 2.48 19.10 -13.53
C LEU A 661 2.74 18.47 -14.91
N GLN A 662 3.18 17.20 -14.96
CA GLN A 662 3.48 16.45 -16.18
C GLN A 662 2.27 16.34 -17.12
N THR A 663 1.09 16.04 -16.57
CA THR A 663 -0.16 15.95 -17.35
C THR A 663 -0.62 17.31 -17.91
N GLY A 664 -0.14 18.42 -17.33
CA GLY A 664 -0.51 19.79 -17.69
C GLY A 664 -1.92 20.20 -17.28
N LYS A 665 -2.70 19.30 -16.66
CA LYS A 665 -4.14 19.49 -16.33
C LYS A 665 -4.42 20.69 -15.43
N LEU A 666 -3.43 21.12 -14.63
CA LEU A 666 -3.55 22.32 -13.81
C LEU A 666 -3.61 23.61 -14.64
N ASN A 667 -3.03 23.62 -15.84
CA ASN A 667 -3.00 24.77 -16.74
C ASN A 667 -4.05 24.68 -17.86
N ASP A 668 -4.93 23.68 -17.80
CA ASP A 668 -6.01 23.46 -18.76
C ASP A 668 -7.17 24.45 -18.49
N PRO A 669 -7.44 25.42 -19.39
CA PRO A 669 -8.46 26.43 -19.18
C PRO A 669 -9.89 25.95 -19.50
N GLU A 670 -10.03 24.75 -20.08
CA GLU A 670 -11.32 24.18 -20.45
C GLU A 670 -11.88 23.25 -19.35
N GLN A 671 -11.11 23.00 -18.29
CA GLN A 671 -11.46 22.08 -17.19
C GLN A 671 -11.53 22.79 -15.83
N ASP A 672 -12.67 23.41 -15.56
CA ASP A 672 -13.06 23.93 -14.22
C ASP A 672 -13.41 22.79 -13.22
N GLU A 673 -13.32 21.52 -13.64
CA GLU A 673 -13.54 20.36 -12.75
C GLU A 673 -12.28 20.06 -11.89
N PRO A 674 -12.44 19.56 -10.65
CA PRO A 674 -11.32 19.15 -9.81
C PRO A 674 -10.52 17.99 -10.40
N ILE A 675 -9.20 18.11 -10.38
CA ILE A 675 -8.24 17.09 -10.81
C ILE A 675 -8.31 15.91 -9.84
N ASP A 676 -8.96 14.84 -10.25
CA ASP A 676 -9.24 13.68 -9.40
C ASP A 676 -8.07 12.70 -9.35
N ILE A 677 -7.71 12.27 -8.13
CA ILE A 677 -6.59 11.37 -7.87
C ILE A 677 -7.07 10.24 -6.96
N GLY A 678 -6.91 9.01 -7.43
CA GLY A 678 -7.21 7.80 -6.67
C GLY A 678 -6.04 7.42 -5.78
N VAL A 679 -6.32 7.17 -4.50
CA VAL A 679 -5.32 6.67 -3.56
C VAL A 679 -5.85 5.45 -2.80
N ASP A 680 -4.98 4.48 -2.56
CA ASP A 680 -5.25 3.24 -1.82
C ASP A 680 -4.00 2.87 -0.97
N GLY A 681 -4.16 2.00 0.01
CA GLY A 681 -3.09 1.56 0.90
C GLY A 681 -3.19 2.07 2.35
N SER A 682 -2.57 1.32 3.26
CA SER A 682 -2.74 1.47 4.71
C SER A 682 -2.23 2.77 5.32
N LEU A 683 -1.29 3.50 4.70
CA LEU A 683 -0.90 4.82 5.21
C LEU A 683 -1.99 5.84 4.93
N VAL A 684 -2.44 5.94 3.68
CA VAL A 684 -3.40 6.97 3.28
C VAL A 684 -4.82 6.70 3.77
N GLU A 685 -5.15 5.43 4.10
CA GLU A 685 -6.41 5.07 4.77
C GLU A 685 -6.38 5.12 6.30
N HIS A 686 -5.24 4.87 6.98
CA HIS A 686 -5.21 4.65 8.44
C HIS A 686 -4.20 5.49 9.24
N TYR A 687 -3.21 6.13 8.60
CA TYR A 687 -2.28 7.00 9.32
C TYR A 687 -2.95 8.36 9.58
N PRO A 688 -3.06 8.82 10.85
CA PRO A 688 -3.75 10.08 11.18
C PRO A 688 -3.16 11.29 10.44
N TYR A 689 -4.03 12.09 9.84
CA TYR A 689 -3.70 13.34 9.13
C TYR A 689 -2.72 13.19 7.93
N PHE A 690 -2.47 11.97 7.43
CA PHE A 690 -1.51 11.75 6.32
C PHE A 690 -1.91 12.50 5.05
N ARG A 691 -3.21 12.51 4.72
CA ARG A 691 -3.77 13.27 3.59
C ARG A 691 -3.66 14.77 3.79
N ASP A 692 -3.82 15.26 5.01
CA ASP A 692 -3.72 16.69 5.34
C ASP A 692 -2.27 17.19 5.24
N MET A 693 -1.29 16.37 5.66
CA MET A 693 0.14 16.64 5.46
C MET A 693 0.56 16.58 3.98
N ILE A 694 -0.05 15.73 3.16
CA ILE A 694 0.11 15.79 1.70
C ILE A 694 -0.44 17.11 1.16
N TYR A 695 -1.65 17.52 1.55
CA TYR A 695 -2.24 18.80 1.11
C TYR A 695 -1.42 20.02 1.55
N GLU A 696 -0.86 20.01 2.76
CA GLU A 696 0.10 21.02 3.23
C GLU A 696 1.32 21.12 2.30
N ALA A 697 1.92 19.98 1.94
CA ALA A 697 3.06 19.92 1.04
C ALA A 697 2.73 20.35 -0.40
N LEU A 698 1.53 20.06 -0.90
CA LEU A 698 1.10 20.49 -2.24
C LEU A 698 1.05 22.02 -2.38
N ARG A 699 0.68 22.74 -1.31
CA ARG A 699 0.58 24.21 -1.30
C ARG A 699 1.91 24.92 -1.52
N VAL A 700 3.02 24.33 -1.07
CA VAL A 700 4.36 24.94 -1.14
C VAL A 700 5.12 24.61 -2.42
N ILE A 701 4.57 23.74 -3.28
CA ILE A 701 5.22 23.33 -4.53
C ILE A 701 5.02 24.39 -5.62
N LYS A 702 6.14 24.87 -6.16
CA LYS A 702 6.23 25.80 -7.29
C LYS A 702 5.51 25.16 -8.49
N GLY A 703 4.50 25.85 -9.02
CA GLY A 703 3.63 25.36 -10.09
C GLY A 703 2.34 24.68 -9.62
N ILE A 704 2.22 24.30 -8.35
CA ILE A 704 0.93 23.89 -7.75
C ILE A 704 0.34 25.07 -6.95
N GLY A 705 1.00 25.49 -5.88
CA GLY A 705 0.54 26.58 -5.00
C GLY A 705 -0.78 26.28 -4.26
N GLU A 706 -1.30 27.26 -3.52
CA GLU A 706 -2.56 27.12 -2.78
C GLU A 706 -3.76 26.86 -3.71
N GLU A 707 -3.89 27.60 -4.82
CA GLU A 707 -5.01 27.43 -5.75
C GLU A 707 -4.94 26.10 -6.53
N GLY A 708 -3.74 25.62 -6.86
CA GLY A 708 -3.58 24.31 -7.47
C GLY A 708 -3.88 23.17 -6.49
N ALA A 709 -3.45 23.30 -5.24
CA ALA A 709 -3.77 22.34 -4.19
C ALA A 709 -5.29 22.21 -3.96
N LYS A 710 -6.04 23.32 -4.04
CA LYS A 710 -7.52 23.30 -3.97
C LYS A 710 -8.19 22.57 -5.15
N ARG A 711 -7.59 22.59 -6.35
CA ARG A 711 -8.10 21.84 -7.52
C ARG A 711 -7.78 20.35 -7.47
N ILE A 712 -6.81 19.90 -6.69
CA ILE A 712 -6.45 18.48 -6.55
C ILE A 712 -7.41 17.79 -5.56
N ARG A 713 -8.13 16.76 -6.01
CA ARG A 713 -9.07 15.97 -5.20
C ARG A 713 -8.56 14.56 -4.96
N ILE A 714 -7.90 14.35 -3.82
CA ILE A 714 -7.41 13.05 -3.36
C ILE A 714 -8.57 12.24 -2.77
N GLY A 715 -9.03 11.21 -3.50
CA GLY A 715 -10.13 10.33 -3.11
C GLY A 715 -9.69 8.88 -2.90
N ILE A 716 -10.20 8.24 -1.85
CA ILE A 716 -9.92 6.82 -1.60
C ILE A 716 -10.54 5.96 -2.71
N ALA A 717 -9.73 5.10 -3.31
CA ALA A 717 -10.06 4.28 -4.47
C ALA A 717 -10.21 2.81 -4.06
N LYS A 718 -11.32 2.50 -3.39
CA LYS A 718 -11.56 1.19 -2.76
C LYS A 718 -11.52 0.05 -3.78
N ASP A 719 -10.70 -0.95 -3.48
CA ASP A 719 -10.55 -2.19 -4.23
C ASP A 719 -10.02 -2.00 -5.67
N GLY A 720 -8.89 -1.29 -5.81
CA GLY A 720 -8.20 -1.13 -7.09
C GLY A 720 -7.87 -2.48 -7.76
N SER A 721 -7.35 -3.45 -7.01
CA SER A 721 -6.95 -4.78 -7.52
C SER A 721 -8.12 -5.70 -7.91
N GLY A 722 -9.36 -5.41 -7.48
CA GLY A 722 -10.58 -6.11 -7.91
C GLY A 722 -11.35 -5.33 -8.97
N VAL A 723 -11.87 -4.15 -8.59
CA VAL A 723 -12.76 -3.34 -9.43
C VAL A 723 -12.03 -2.75 -10.63
N GLY A 724 -10.81 -2.26 -10.41
CA GLY A 724 -9.97 -1.71 -11.48
C GLY A 724 -9.59 -2.76 -12.51
N ALA A 725 -9.25 -3.97 -12.07
CA ALA A 725 -8.92 -5.07 -12.97
C ALA A 725 -10.11 -5.51 -13.85
N ALA A 726 -11.32 -5.54 -13.29
CA ALA A 726 -12.55 -5.79 -14.03
C ALA A 726 -12.83 -4.68 -15.08
N LEU A 727 -12.53 -3.42 -14.76
CA LEU A 727 -12.63 -2.29 -15.69
C LEU A 727 -11.57 -2.34 -16.82
N ILE A 728 -10.36 -2.84 -16.55
CA ILE A 728 -9.33 -3.03 -17.58
C ILE A 728 -9.69 -4.21 -18.50
N ALA A 729 -10.27 -5.29 -17.97
CA ALA A 729 -10.83 -6.39 -18.78
C ALA A 729 -11.97 -5.93 -19.70
N LEU A 730 -12.75 -4.92 -19.29
CA LEU A 730 -13.72 -4.23 -20.14
C LEU A 730 -13.05 -3.40 -21.23
N VAL A 731 -11.97 -2.67 -20.94
CA VAL A 731 -11.21 -1.92 -21.96
C VAL A 731 -10.62 -2.86 -23.01
N ALA A 732 -10.01 -3.98 -22.60
CA ALA A 732 -9.57 -5.03 -23.52
C ALA A 732 -10.71 -5.58 -24.39
N ALA A 733 -11.92 -5.76 -23.82
CA ALA A 733 -13.11 -6.17 -24.56
C ALA A 733 -13.55 -5.16 -25.63
N ARG A 734 -13.43 -3.85 -25.35
CA ARG A 734 -13.71 -2.78 -26.33
C ARG A 734 -12.66 -2.77 -27.44
N MET A 735 -11.38 -2.94 -27.10
CA MET A 735 -10.28 -2.98 -28.07
C MET A 735 -10.45 -4.14 -29.06
N GLU A 736 -10.66 -5.37 -28.58
CA GLU A 736 -10.86 -6.54 -29.45
C GLU A 736 -12.03 -6.35 -30.43
N LYS A 737 -13.16 -5.80 -29.97
CA LYS A 737 -14.36 -5.55 -30.80
C LYS A 737 -14.15 -4.41 -31.81
N SER A 738 -13.33 -3.41 -31.46
CA SER A 738 -12.94 -2.35 -32.38
C SER A 738 -12.10 -2.92 -33.53
N THR A 739 -11.06 -3.68 -33.22
CA THR A 739 -10.18 -4.34 -34.19
C THR A 739 -10.97 -5.27 -35.12
N SER A 740 -11.78 -6.19 -34.58
CA SER A 740 -12.55 -7.11 -35.44
C SER A 740 -13.55 -6.40 -36.36
N THR A 741 -14.06 -5.24 -35.97
CA THR A 741 -14.96 -4.43 -36.80
C THR A 741 -14.18 -3.67 -37.88
N ALA A 742 -12.99 -3.15 -37.55
CA ALA A 742 -12.10 -2.49 -38.50
C ALA A 742 -11.57 -3.48 -39.56
N ASP A 743 -11.18 -4.70 -39.15
CA ASP A 743 -10.73 -5.77 -40.04
C ASP A 743 -11.83 -6.20 -40.99
N PHE A 744 -13.06 -6.44 -40.48
CA PHE A 744 -14.21 -6.77 -41.32
C PHE A 744 -14.54 -5.68 -42.35
N ILE A 745 -14.41 -4.40 -41.97
CA ILE A 745 -14.57 -3.27 -42.90
C ILE A 745 -13.40 -3.18 -43.90
N SER A 746 -12.19 -3.56 -43.50
CA SER A 746 -11.02 -3.65 -44.37
C SER A 746 -11.20 -4.75 -45.43
N ASP A 747 -11.60 -5.95 -45.02
CA ASP A 747 -11.89 -7.07 -45.91
C ASP A 747 -13.05 -6.77 -46.86
N LEU A 748 -14.11 -6.11 -46.38
CA LEU A 748 -15.19 -5.63 -47.26
C LEU A 748 -14.66 -4.65 -48.32
N ARG A 749 -13.75 -3.74 -47.98
CA ARG A 749 -13.13 -2.80 -48.93
C ARG A 749 -12.16 -3.49 -49.91
N LEU A 750 -11.41 -4.49 -49.45
CA LEU A 750 -10.52 -5.30 -50.28
C LEU A 750 -11.29 -6.18 -51.27
N ASN A 751 -12.41 -6.76 -50.82
CA ASN A 751 -13.30 -7.56 -51.67
C ASN A 751 -14.08 -6.67 -52.66
N ALA A 752 -14.58 -5.51 -52.24
CA ALA A 752 -15.21 -4.54 -53.15
C ALA A 752 -14.25 -4.10 -54.28
N LYS A 753 -12.97 -3.85 -53.95
CA LYS A 753 -11.92 -3.55 -54.94
C LYS A 753 -11.54 -4.72 -55.85
N LYS A 754 -11.88 -5.97 -55.50
CA LYS A 754 -11.73 -7.13 -56.40
C LYS A 754 -12.90 -7.28 -57.37
N THR A 755 -14.12 -6.90 -56.98
CA THR A 755 -15.29 -6.92 -57.86
C THR A 755 -15.29 -5.82 -58.92
N ASP A 756 -14.56 -4.72 -58.71
CA ASP A 756 -14.53 -3.54 -59.58
C ASP A 756 -13.54 -3.66 -60.77
N LEU A 757 -13.08 -4.88 -61.10
CA LEU A 757 -12.01 -5.14 -62.09
C LEU A 757 -12.24 -6.35 -63.01
N THR A 758 -13.49 -6.67 -63.39
CA THR A 758 -13.77 -7.51 -64.57
C THR A 758 -15.13 -7.23 -65.22
N ALA A 759 -15.18 -7.32 -66.56
CA ALA A 759 -16.34 -7.54 -67.41
C ALA A 759 -17.40 -6.42 -67.54
N VAL A 760 -17.08 -5.42 -68.37
CA VAL A 760 -18.05 -4.95 -69.38
C VAL A 760 -17.70 -5.66 -70.70
N PRO A 761 -18.62 -6.44 -71.32
CA PRO A 761 -18.42 -6.95 -72.68
C PRO A 761 -18.70 -5.88 -73.73
N GLU A 762 -17.87 -5.80 -74.77
CA GLU A 762 -18.20 -5.07 -76.00
C GLU A 762 -18.88 -6.03 -76.99
N ASP A 763 -20.19 -5.89 -77.19
CA ASP A 763 -20.94 -6.63 -78.21
C ASP A 763 -21.10 -5.79 -79.49
N SER A 764 -20.42 -6.18 -80.57
CA SER A 764 -20.75 -5.71 -81.93
C SER A 764 -20.25 -6.66 -83.04
N GLU A 765 -21.14 -6.93 -84.02
CA GLU A 765 -20.89 -7.50 -85.36
C GLU A 765 -20.34 -8.96 -85.46
N LEU A 766 -20.66 -9.79 -86.48
CA LEU A 766 -21.77 -9.82 -87.47
C LEU A 766 -21.83 -11.21 -88.17
N ALA A 767 -22.99 -11.89 -88.20
CA ALA A 767 -23.43 -12.89 -89.21
C ALA A 767 -24.89 -13.30 -88.87
N ALA A 768 -25.93 -13.26 -89.72
CA ALA A 768 -26.13 -13.52 -91.15
C ALA A 768 -26.39 -15.00 -91.51
N GLY A 769 -27.63 -15.32 -91.92
CA GLY A 769 -28.01 -16.61 -92.54
C GLY A 769 -29.36 -17.18 -92.08
N GLU A 770 -30.40 -16.97 -92.91
CA GLU A 770 -31.71 -17.65 -92.99
C GLU A 770 -32.53 -17.88 -91.69
#